data_AF-A0A7J4V1R7-F1
#
_entry.id   AF-A0A7J4V1R7-F1
#
_cell.length_a   1.000
_cell.length_b   1.000
_cell.length_c   1.000
_cell.angle_alpha   90.00
_cell.angle_beta   90.00
_cell.angle_gamma   90.00
#
_symmetry.space_group_name_H-M   'P 1'
#
loop_
_entity.id
_entity.type
_entity.pdbx_description
1 polymer ?
#
loop_
_entity_poly.entity_id
_entity_poly.type
_entity_poly.pdbx_seq_one_letter_code
_entity_poly.pdbx_strand_id
1 'polypeptide(L)'
;MGVDASTFGVTGPSGIAVIPLLTDLISGGEYPNSLYVGTFELNGTVEQDSVPYSSTETFSFPAYPAMTSADQQFEVTVDVEGISAESPDTARWLVVPPDLLIENMEYYHAGDVIVASDGTLTLRNAVFRMVQTFANERTIYVDGTANFVVEDSQIVSSLPVNIIVKGSGALEITNSQLSGVSIVAMDDAEIVLNGATIDGAITTSWDSEARIAIFDSLLVQSPELSGSTVCQVTNTSAPSIVVLDNAMAFIYRWIHITIFDGGDYPLEGADVYARFYVNETFWTSTTTDSSGIARLKSLGTILTSTGSTYVGQYRVNASYWSDGIEHVSDTNVSVSVLPYSEPLTENATFAVLTISSVMLPDLAVSSAEMWVEPSDVVLNTECTIFARVWNNGEVQADEVIVDFYVGDTLDTAELIGTYVTDVVSAGSFEDASMLWTPEAIDSHTLWVVVNDGAVFDERTFVNNNASIVVEALNYADLETGPLEFYPVGLANAVTSIAGGAEIVVTADLTNHGEAPISDFSVRMTVTHGITIETFYVTVTDVLVQEEVYLLEFAYSVPIVTDNTEFDFQIAANPALLIAETTYANNNESATLTVLDIREDFKVSIEDVYIQYGLDNTTAPVYGRTVTIVANIYNLGGTDPGNVSIEFGMSLYPEVPIATVNISVEPGMSHEARADFLINITDGDTYSLYVMADSGYLYAEKNETNNYVEFDFVIDQLAIDFDVSGLSTEYEADDTIVVDVIITYAGTETPVPLLRGVSVELRLDGASIVSSDEVYTTAEGAISINLGIPPEIESGTYSIVCVVAGLDESDEEPVEIHGTVSGGGIPLLVWIVVIGAIAAVVIGFTAYTYVYGLGKLVECGECGEFIPAASKRCPKCGVEFEVGTMKCSECGAWVPSESSECPNCGVKFVGEEIGEEDYLENMRKEYDEMVSKYRELAKAELGKKFSDKKFEEWWVAQPTYISFDDWLAKEEEKRKEGPIACPVCGTLNPKEATVCSKCGTVFGAAKETQSVGPAPPSPPSAGAEPAPSLVVSQTQSPIEPGQQQQAAPKMVIRRPIDRKVVPKKIIKTPISKNGSGGEGTEDTEEQQ
;
A
#
# COMPACT_ATOMS: atom_id res chain seq x y z
N MET A 1 14.43 16.53 77.30
CA MET A 1 13.35 17.55 77.27
C MET A 1 12.41 17.25 78.45
N GLY A 2 11.72 18.26 79.00
CA GLY A 2 10.96 18.14 80.26
C GLY A 2 9.55 17.54 80.14
N VAL A 3 9.38 16.59 79.23
CA VAL A 3 8.10 15.93 78.86
C VAL A 3 8.30 14.42 78.94
N ASP A 4 7.23 13.66 79.13
CA ASP A 4 7.30 12.20 79.19
C ASP A 4 7.18 11.56 77.80
N ALA A 5 7.51 10.27 77.70
CA ALA A 5 7.50 9.53 76.44
C ALA A 5 6.09 9.34 75.84
N SER A 6 5.03 9.74 76.55
CA SER A 6 3.63 9.65 76.13
C SER A 6 3.04 10.97 75.62
N THR A 7 3.80 12.08 75.64
CA THR A 7 3.27 13.43 75.38
C THR A 7 3.93 14.19 74.23
N PHE A 8 4.96 13.64 73.57
CA PHE A 8 5.66 14.33 72.46
C PHE A 8 4.79 14.62 71.22
N GLY A 9 3.82 13.75 70.92
CA GLY A 9 2.94 13.88 69.75
C GLY A 9 1.58 14.52 70.04
N VAL A 10 1.44 15.27 71.15
CA VAL A 10 0.19 15.96 71.50
C VAL A 10 0.43 17.47 71.41
N THR A 11 -0.41 18.15 70.64
CA THR A 11 -0.31 19.60 70.41
C THR A 11 -0.73 20.39 71.64
N GLY A 12 -0.01 21.49 71.92
CA GLY A 12 -0.40 22.44 72.95
C GLY A 12 -1.55 23.37 72.51
N PRO A 13 -2.02 24.28 73.39
CA PRO A 13 -3.07 25.27 73.07
C PRO A 13 -2.74 26.27 71.94
N SER A 14 -1.57 26.15 71.31
CA SER A 14 -1.11 26.92 70.15
C SER A 14 -1.01 26.07 68.87
N GLY A 15 -1.55 24.85 68.87
CA GLY A 15 -1.49 23.92 67.73
C GLY A 15 -0.15 23.18 67.56
N ILE A 16 0.90 23.56 68.31
CA ILE A 16 2.25 23.04 68.11
C ILE A 16 2.54 21.83 69.01
N ALA A 17 3.15 20.79 68.43
CA ALA A 17 3.81 19.67 69.12
C ALA A 17 5.32 19.64 68.76
N VAL A 18 6.14 18.94 69.54
CA VAL A 18 7.60 18.82 69.28
C VAL A 18 8.00 17.35 69.35
N ILE A 19 8.07 16.71 68.18
CA ILE A 19 8.27 15.27 68.03
C ILE A 19 9.76 14.96 67.76
N PRO A 20 10.44 14.16 68.59
CA PRO A 20 11.80 13.70 68.32
C PRO A 20 11.77 12.53 67.32
N LEU A 21 12.30 12.75 66.11
CA LEU A 21 12.39 11.74 65.05
C LEU A 21 13.84 11.20 64.92
N LEU A 22 13.98 9.94 64.49
CA LEU A 22 15.27 9.24 64.42
C LEU A 22 15.84 9.28 63.00
N THR A 23 16.71 10.23 62.72
CA THR A 23 17.21 10.50 61.36
C THR A 23 18.16 9.42 60.81
N ASP A 24 19.15 9.02 61.61
CA ASP A 24 20.26 8.17 61.19
C ASP A 24 20.72 7.22 62.30
N LEU A 25 21.15 6.03 61.90
CA LEU A 25 21.86 5.08 62.74
C LEU A 25 23.35 5.07 62.37
N ILE A 26 24.24 5.18 63.35
CA ILE A 26 25.70 5.10 63.13
C ILE A 26 26.25 3.93 63.94
N SER A 27 26.65 2.86 63.25
CA SER A 27 27.36 1.73 63.86
C SER A 27 28.84 1.68 63.46
N GLY A 28 29.61 0.81 64.12
CA GLY A 28 31.00 0.54 63.77
C GLY A 28 31.19 -0.15 62.41
N GLY A 29 30.11 -0.51 61.70
CA GLY A 29 30.15 -1.00 60.32
C GLY A 29 29.91 0.07 59.25
N GLU A 30 29.25 1.19 59.58
CA GLU A 30 28.92 2.26 58.63
C GLU A 30 29.89 3.46 58.67
N TYR A 31 30.65 3.64 59.76
CA TYR A 31 31.59 4.75 59.93
C TYR A 31 32.59 4.86 58.75
N PRO A 32 32.76 6.03 58.12
CA PRO A 32 32.42 7.38 58.62
C PRO A 32 31.00 7.87 58.29
N ASN A 33 30.15 7.05 57.68
CA ASN A 33 28.78 7.37 57.30
C ASN A 33 27.76 6.81 58.32
N SER A 34 26.49 6.74 57.92
CA SER A 34 25.34 6.23 58.66
C SER A 34 24.45 5.34 57.79
N LEU A 35 23.53 4.61 58.43
CA LEU A 35 22.32 4.09 57.81
C LEU A 35 21.17 5.09 58.08
N TYR A 36 20.79 5.81 57.02
CA TYR A 36 19.68 6.75 57.02
C TYR A 36 18.32 6.03 57.17
N VAL A 37 17.42 6.60 57.97
CA VAL A 37 16.13 5.96 58.31
C VAL A 37 15.03 6.28 57.29
N GLY A 38 15.15 7.37 56.53
CA GLY A 38 14.23 7.76 55.46
C GLY A 38 13.08 8.66 55.91
N THR A 39 12.05 8.76 55.07
CA THR A 39 10.88 9.64 55.25
C THR A 39 9.93 9.11 56.31
N PHE A 40 9.46 10.02 57.16
CA PHE A 40 8.40 9.78 58.14
C PHE A 40 7.05 10.18 57.56
N GLU A 41 5.99 9.41 57.85
CA GLU A 41 4.62 9.92 57.73
C GLU A 41 4.13 10.44 59.09
N LEU A 42 3.48 11.60 59.06
CA LEU A 42 3.05 12.39 60.20
C LEU A 42 1.54 12.55 60.12
N ASN A 43 0.82 11.73 60.89
CA ASN A 43 -0.64 11.72 60.92
C ASN A 43 -1.16 12.58 62.08
N GLY A 44 -1.81 13.69 61.74
CA GLY A 44 -2.49 14.58 62.68
C GLY A 44 -3.95 14.16 62.82
N THR A 45 -4.38 13.80 64.04
CA THR A 45 -5.74 13.31 64.33
C THR A 45 -6.44 14.12 65.42
N VAL A 46 -7.74 14.37 65.25
CA VAL A 46 -8.59 15.02 66.27
C VAL A 46 -9.99 14.39 66.28
N GLU A 47 -10.65 14.38 67.43
CA GLU A 47 -12.05 13.94 67.57
C GLU A 47 -12.92 15.13 68.00
N GLN A 48 -13.87 15.54 67.16
CA GLN A 48 -14.83 16.62 67.43
C GLN A 48 -16.26 16.05 67.32
N ASP A 49 -17.08 16.26 68.35
CA ASP A 49 -18.44 15.69 68.48
C ASP A 49 -18.53 14.16 68.24
N SER A 50 -17.45 13.44 68.61
CA SER A 50 -17.24 12.01 68.34
C SER A 50 -17.21 11.59 66.87
N VAL A 51 -16.84 12.54 65.99
CA VAL A 51 -16.35 12.28 64.64
C VAL A 51 -14.82 12.45 64.64
N PRO A 52 -14.04 11.41 64.27
CA PRO A 52 -12.61 11.54 64.08
C PRO A 52 -12.28 12.13 62.70
N TYR A 53 -11.38 13.12 62.69
CA TYR A 53 -10.77 13.72 61.52
C TYR A 53 -9.26 13.45 61.52
N SER A 54 -8.65 13.26 60.36
CA SER A 54 -7.23 12.92 60.24
C SER A 54 -6.62 13.33 58.90
N SER A 55 -5.46 13.99 58.94
CA SER A 55 -4.65 14.30 57.75
C SER A 55 -3.24 13.70 57.83
N THR A 56 -2.79 13.21 56.67
CA THR A 56 -1.51 12.56 56.30
C THR A 56 -0.42 13.45 55.71
N GLU A 57 0.62 13.89 56.44
CA GLU A 57 1.79 14.52 55.80
C GLU A 57 3.05 13.66 55.78
N THR A 58 4.05 14.00 54.94
CA THR A 58 5.34 13.28 54.92
C THR A 58 6.55 14.22 55.02
N PHE A 59 7.54 13.85 55.83
CA PHE A 59 8.72 14.68 56.08
C PHE A 59 10.00 13.84 56.24
N SER A 60 11.15 14.37 55.78
CA SER A 60 12.45 13.74 56.04
C SER A 60 13.57 14.75 56.26
N PHE A 61 14.53 14.38 57.09
CA PHE A 61 15.72 15.18 57.42
C PHE A 61 16.85 14.90 56.42
N PRO A 62 17.81 15.83 56.22
CA PRO A 62 19.05 15.51 55.52
C PRO A 62 19.84 14.40 56.23
N ALA A 63 20.32 13.41 55.48
CA ALA A 63 21.09 12.30 56.02
C ALA A 63 22.47 12.72 56.56
N TYR A 64 22.98 12.04 57.57
CA TYR A 64 24.36 12.23 58.05
C TYR A 64 25.38 11.71 56.99
N PRO A 65 26.52 12.39 56.75
CA PRO A 65 27.06 13.57 57.44
C PRO A 65 26.68 14.93 56.80
N ALA A 66 25.65 15.01 55.97
CA ALA A 66 25.24 16.27 55.33
C ALA A 66 24.53 17.25 56.28
N MET A 67 24.03 16.78 57.43
CA MET A 67 23.43 17.61 58.48
C MET A 67 24.35 18.75 58.94
N THR A 68 23.78 19.94 59.05
CA THR A 68 24.40 21.16 59.59
C THR A 68 23.82 21.52 60.97
N SER A 69 24.14 22.71 61.48
CA SER A 69 23.49 23.26 62.67
C SER A 69 22.09 23.82 62.42
N ALA A 70 21.65 23.99 61.17
CA ALA A 70 20.29 24.40 60.84
C ALA A 70 19.31 23.22 60.99
N ASP A 71 19.73 22.02 60.60
CA ASP A 71 18.89 20.82 60.46
C ASP A 71 18.54 20.14 61.80
N GLN A 72 18.69 20.87 62.93
CA GLN A 72 18.44 20.37 64.28
C GLN A 72 16.95 20.38 64.67
N GLN A 73 16.14 21.19 63.99
CA GLN A 73 14.69 21.28 64.13
C GLN A 73 14.10 21.80 62.82
N PHE A 74 13.00 21.19 62.38
CA PHE A 74 12.17 21.68 61.30
C PHE A 74 10.76 21.94 61.84
N GLU A 75 10.05 22.88 61.23
CA GLU A 75 8.62 23.11 61.47
C GLU A 75 7.85 22.52 60.30
N VAL A 76 6.83 21.71 60.60
CA VAL A 76 6.00 21.00 59.63
C VAL A 76 4.56 21.15 60.10
N THR A 77 3.68 21.65 59.23
CA THR A 77 2.24 21.77 59.47
C THR A 77 1.54 20.50 58.98
N VAL A 78 0.45 20.12 59.64
CA VAL A 78 -0.44 19.04 59.18
C VAL A 78 -1.88 19.54 59.30
N ASP A 79 -2.44 20.01 58.19
CA ASP A 79 -3.76 20.65 58.19
C ASP A 79 -4.88 19.61 58.17
N VAL A 80 -5.62 19.51 59.27
CA VAL A 80 -6.68 18.50 59.45
C VAL A 80 -7.96 18.97 58.76
N GLU A 81 -8.27 18.39 57.60
CA GLU A 81 -9.41 18.80 56.79
C GLU A 81 -10.76 18.53 57.48
N GLY A 82 -11.75 19.39 57.21
CA GLY A 82 -13.14 19.19 57.59
C GLY A 82 -13.54 19.70 58.99
N ILE A 83 -12.62 20.27 59.77
CA ILE A 83 -12.94 20.92 61.05
C ILE A 83 -13.04 22.45 60.89
N SER A 84 -13.93 23.10 61.64
CA SER A 84 -13.96 24.56 61.79
C SER A 84 -13.53 24.95 63.20
N ALA A 85 -12.66 25.95 63.31
CA ALA A 85 -12.16 26.45 64.59
C ALA A 85 -13.22 27.36 65.25
N GLU A 86 -13.85 26.88 66.33
CA GLU A 86 -14.58 27.78 67.23
C GLU A 86 -13.62 28.84 67.80
N SER A 87 -14.10 30.08 67.95
CA SER A 87 -13.32 31.16 68.55
C SER A 87 -12.86 30.78 69.97
N PRO A 88 -11.55 30.90 70.29
CA PRO A 88 -10.97 30.34 71.52
C PRO A 88 -11.43 31.01 72.83
N ASP A 89 -12.24 32.07 72.76
CA ASP A 89 -12.93 32.67 73.91
C ASP A 89 -14.22 33.37 73.46
N THR A 90 -15.35 32.65 73.48
CA THR A 90 -16.68 33.16 73.06
C THR A 90 -17.23 34.29 73.94
N ALA A 91 -16.53 34.72 74.99
CA ALA A 91 -16.91 35.85 75.83
C ALA A 91 -16.10 37.14 75.55
N ARG A 92 -15.19 37.14 74.56
CA ARG A 92 -14.09 38.13 74.45
C ARG A 92 -14.09 38.92 73.14
N TRP A 93 -13.52 40.12 73.20
CA TRP A 93 -13.34 40.99 72.03
C TRP A 93 -12.36 40.39 71.02
N LEU A 94 -12.75 40.39 69.74
CA LEU A 94 -11.83 40.22 68.63
C LEU A 94 -11.15 41.56 68.37
N VAL A 95 -9.99 41.77 68.99
CA VAL A 95 -9.09 42.86 68.62
C VAL A 95 -8.28 42.36 67.43
N VAL A 96 -8.45 43.00 66.28
CA VAL A 96 -7.84 42.56 65.02
C VAL A 96 -6.32 42.84 65.07
N PRO A 97 -5.46 41.85 64.75
CA PRO A 97 -4.01 42.08 64.52
C PRO A 97 -3.80 42.96 63.27
N PRO A 98 -2.56 43.40 62.95
CA PRO A 98 -2.30 44.30 61.82
C PRO A 98 -2.94 43.86 60.50
N ASP A 99 -2.95 42.55 60.22
CA ASP A 99 -3.75 41.97 59.14
C ASP A 99 -4.41 40.68 59.64
N LEU A 100 -5.71 40.52 59.36
CA LEU A 100 -6.49 39.30 59.64
C LEU A 100 -7.38 38.97 58.43
N LEU A 101 -7.11 37.82 57.81
CA LEU A 101 -7.96 37.23 56.78
C LEU A 101 -8.82 36.11 57.39
N ILE A 102 -10.11 36.14 57.09
CA ILE A 102 -11.05 35.04 57.37
C ILE A 102 -11.65 34.66 56.02
N GLU A 103 -11.26 33.51 55.49
CA GLU A 103 -11.69 33.08 54.15
C GLU A 103 -12.21 31.65 54.09
N ASN A 104 -13.11 31.40 53.13
CA ASN A 104 -13.66 30.08 52.78
C ASN A 104 -14.34 29.33 53.96
N MET A 105 -14.84 30.05 54.98
CA MET A 105 -15.39 29.45 56.21
C MET A 105 -16.61 30.19 56.78
N GLU A 106 -17.35 29.50 57.65
CA GLU A 106 -18.38 30.10 58.51
C GLU A 106 -17.80 30.36 59.91
N TYR A 107 -17.66 31.64 60.27
CA TYR A 107 -17.01 32.10 61.50
C TYR A 107 -18.03 32.65 62.50
N TYR A 108 -18.08 32.08 63.71
CA TYR A 108 -19.01 32.48 64.76
C TYR A 108 -18.32 33.37 65.80
N HIS A 109 -18.75 34.63 65.92
CA HIS A 109 -18.24 35.56 66.92
C HIS A 109 -19.31 36.00 67.90
N ALA A 110 -18.99 35.95 69.20
CA ALA A 110 -19.91 36.27 70.29
C ALA A 110 -19.43 37.43 71.18
N GLY A 111 -18.37 38.14 70.78
CA GLY A 111 -17.87 39.37 71.39
C GLY A 111 -18.07 40.60 70.50
N ASP A 112 -17.49 41.74 70.91
CA ASP A 112 -17.32 42.89 70.01
C ASP A 112 -16.13 42.64 69.05
N VAL A 113 -16.11 43.34 67.91
CA VAL A 113 -14.96 43.36 66.98
C VAL A 113 -14.35 44.75 67.00
N ILE A 114 -13.02 44.83 67.06
CA ILE A 114 -12.29 46.10 67.08
C ILE A 114 -11.17 46.00 66.02
N VAL A 115 -11.43 46.59 64.86
CA VAL A 115 -10.41 46.93 63.87
C VAL A 115 -9.80 48.26 64.30
N ALA A 116 -8.67 48.17 65.02
CA ALA A 116 -7.96 49.33 65.53
C ALA A 116 -7.08 49.97 64.44
N SER A 117 -6.60 51.18 64.71
CA SER A 117 -5.78 51.96 63.77
C SER A 117 -4.59 51.15 63.24
N ASP A 118 -4.33 51.31 61.94
CA ASP A 118 -3.35 50.56 61.14
C ASP A 118 -3.60 49.04 61.07
N GLY A 119 -4.81 48.57 61.39
CA GLY A 119 -5.25 47.17 61.26
C GLY A 119 -6.22 46.92 60.10
N THR A 120 -6.07 45.76 59.44
CA THR A 120 -6.91 45.29 58.32
C THR A 120 -7.67 44.03 58.72
N LEU A 121 -8.99 44.05 58.64
CA LEU A 121 -9.84 42.85 58.66
C LEU A 121 -10.34 42.56 57.25
N THR A 122 -10.12 41.36 56.72
CA THR A 122 -10.67 40.92 55.43
C THR A 122 -11.53 39.67 55.62
N LEU A 123 -12.76 39.70 55.09
CA LEU A 123 -13.61 38.52 54.90
C LEU A 123 -13.65 38.19 53.42
N ARG A 124 -13.36 36.94 53.02
CA ARG A 124 -13.39 36.51 51.61
C ARG A 124 -14.10 35.17 51.45
N ASN A 125 -15.17 35.11 50.65
CA ASN A 125 -15.99 33.89 50.49
C ASN A 125 -16.37 33.27 51.87
N ALA A 126 -16.74 34.12 52.83
CA ALA A 126 -16.89 33.75 54.24
C ALA A 126 -18.25 34.19 54.82
N VAL A 127 -18.73 33.48 55.85
CA VAL A 127 -19.98 33.78 56.55
C VAL A 127 -19.69 34.14 58.01
N PHE A 128 -19.61 35.44 58.29
CA PHE A 128 -19.29 35.99 59.60
C PHE A 128 -20.56 36.21 60.43
N ARG A 129 -20.78 35.38 61.44
CA ARG A 129 -21.99 35.37 62.26
C ARG A 129 -21.79 36.08 63.59
N MET A 130 -22.45 37.23 63.76
CA MET A 130 -22.47 37.98 65.02
C MET A 130 -23.56 37.43 65.96
N VAL A 131 -23.12 36.65 66.95
CA VAL A 131 -23.95 36.01 67.97
C VAL A 131 -24.19 36.97 69.13
N GLN A 132 -25.46 37.25 69.42
CA GLN A 132 -25.88 38.11 70.53
C GLN A 132 -27.27 37.72 71.06
N THR A 133 -27.56 38.11 72.31
CA THR A 133 -28.79 37.82 73.05
C THR A 133 -29.77 39.01 73.07
N PHE A 134 -29.26 40.23 72.95
CA PHE A 134 -30.04 41.46 72.85
C PHE A 134 -29.66 42.26 71.61
N ALA A 135 -30.58 43.09 71.11
CA ALA A 135 -30.31 43.98 69.98
C ALA A 135 -29.29 45.06 70.37
N ASN A 136 -28.23 45.20 69.58
CA ASN A 136 -27.06 46.06 69.83
C ASN A 136 -26.32 45.70 71.13
N GLU A 137 -26.28 44.40 71.49
CA GLU A 137 -25.42 43.92 72.59
C GLU A 137 -23.95 43.93 72.18
N ARG A 138 -23.68 43.72 70.87
CA ARG A 138 -22.35 43.80 70.26
C ARG A 138 -22.22 44.94 69.27
N THR A 139 -20.98 45.31 68.94
CA THR A 139 -20.66 46.26 67.88
C THR A 139 -19.35 45.87 67.19
N ILE A 140 -19.26 46.16 65.90
CA ILE A 140 -18.03 46.10 65.11
C ILE A 140 -17.51 47.54 64.99
N TYR A 141 -16.29 47.81 65.44
CA TYR A 141 -15.65 49.13 65.37
C TYR A 141 -14.53 49.12 64.34
N VAL A 142 -14.50 50.15 63.49
CA VAL A 142 -13.40 50.45 62.56
C VAL A 142 -12.92 51.87 62.90
N ASP A 143 -11.67 52.00 63.36
CA ASP A 143 -11.22 53.20 64.10
C ASP A 143 -9.87 53.78 63.64
N GLY A 144 -9.86 55.07 63.29
CA GLY A 144 -8.66 55.84 63.01
C GLY A 144 -8.18 55.70 61.56
N THR A 145 -7.44 54.63 61.26
CA THR A 145 -6.84 54.33 59.94
C THR A 145 -7.07 52.86 59.53
N ALA A 146 -8.02 52.21 60.20
CA ALA A 146 -8.33 50.80 60.05
C ALA A 146 -9.10 50.51 58.75
N ASN A 147 -8.88 49.34 58.16
CA ASN A 147 -9.59 48.86 56.97
C ASN A 147 -10.44 47.64 57.33
N PHE A 148 -11.72 47.63 56.94
CA PHE A 148 -12.56 46.44 57.01
C PHE A 148 -13.11 46.10 55.61
N VAL A 149 -12.60 45.03 55.03
CA VAL A 149 -12.87 44.57 53.66
C VAL A 149 -13.75 43.31 53.71
N VAL A 150 -14.76 43.24 52.84
CA VAL A 150 -15.76 42.17 52.80
C VAL A 150 -16.02 41.80 51.33
N GLU A 151 -15.41 40.71 50.86
CA GLU A 151 -15.43 40.23 49.47
C GLU A 151 -16.24 38.92 49.36
N ASP A 152 -17.26 38.90 48.49
CA ASP A 152 -18.08 37.72 48.18
C ASP A 152 -18.62 36.98 49.43
N SER A 153 -18.91 37.74 50.50
CA SER A 153 -19.09 37.26 51.87
C SER A 153 -20.44 37.67 52.46
N GLN A 154 -20.76 37.13 53.64
CA GLN A 154 -21.97 37.47 54.40
C GLN A 154 -21.63 37.87 55.83
N ILE A 155 -22.18 38.99 56.30
CA ILE A 155 -22.20 39.34 57.73
C ILE A 155 -23.65 39.21 58.22
N VAL A 156 -23.88 38.32 59.19
CA VAL A 156 -25.23 37.94 59.61
C VAL A 156 -25.40 38.03 61.13
N SER A 157 -26.46 38.71 61.58
CA SER A 157 -26.94 38.63 62.97
C SER A 157 -28.46 38.47 63.02
N SER A 158 -28.94 37.67 63.97
CA SER A 158 -30.38 37.43 64.18
C SER A 158 -31.08 38.57 64.95
N LEU A 159 -30.31 39.55 65.43
CA LEU A 159 -30.74 40.76 66.10
C LEU A 159 -29.93 41.95 65.53
N PRO A 160 -30.42 43.19 65.58
CA PRO A 160 -29.69 44.36 65.11
C PRO A 160 -28.27 44.48 65.69
N VAL A 161 -27.27 44.69 64.85
CA VAL A 161 -25.87 44.99 65.21
C VAL A 161 -25.39 46.19 64.39
N ASN A 162 -24.45 46.98 64.92
CA ASN A 162 -23.85 48.09 64.18
C ASN A 162 -22.41 47.78 63.78
N ILE A 163 -22.04 48.19 62.56
CA ILE A 163 -20.67 48.56 62.20
C ILE A 163 -20.56 50.07 62.40
N ILE A 164 -19.61 50.52 63.22
CA ILE A 164 -19.31 51.93 63.45
C ILE A 164 -17.95 52.24 62.85
N VAL A 165 -17.92 53.09 61.83
CA VAL A 165 -16.72 53.54 61.11
C VAL A 165 -16.44 54.99 61.50
N LYS A 166 -15.24 55.29 62.01
CA LYS A 166 -14.91 56.61 62.57
C LYS A 166 -13.41 56.93 62.51
N GLY A 167 -13.07 58.22 62.62
CA GLY A 167 -11.84 58.76 62.04
C GLY A 167 -11.75 58.47 60.53
N SER A 168 -10.55 58.47 59.97
CA SER A 168 -10.24 58.11 58.59
C SER A 168 -10.32 56.59 58.29
N GLY A 169 -11.19 55.85 58.99
CA GLY A 169 -11.35 54.40 58.81
C GLY A 169 -12.14 54.05 57.54
N ALA A 170 -11.79 52.93 56.91
CA ALA A 170 -12.39 52.45 55.66
C ALA A 170 -13.23 51.18 55.86
N LEU A 171 -14.41 51.13 55.24
CA LEU A 171 -15.28 49.95 55.14
C LEU A 171 -15.60 49.66 53.68
N GLU A 172 -15.09 48.55 53.15
CA GLU A 172 -15.27 48.13 51.76
C GLU A 172 -16.08 46.83 51.70
N ILE A 173 -17.17 46.82 50.95
CA ILE A 173 -18.12 45.70 50.86
C ILE A 173 -18.42 45.43 49.38
N THR A 174 -17.84 44.36 48.85
CA THR A 174 -17.93 43.93 47.45
C THR A 174 -18.69 42.60 47.33
N ASN A 175 -19.70 42.55 46.47
CA ASN A 175 -20.54 41.36 46.17
C ASN A 175 -21.19 40.69 47.41
N SER A 176 -21.32 41.43 48.52
CA SER A 176 -21.54 40.85 49.86
C SER A 176 -22.88 41.20 50.48
N GLN A 177 -23.37 40.36 51.39
CA GLN A 177 -24.65 40.53 52.07
C GLN A 177 -24.51 40.87 53.56
N LEU A 178 -25.15 41.95 54.00
CA LEU A 178 -25.27 42.35 55.40
C LEU A 178 -26.72 42.18 55.86
N SER A 179 -26.96 41.24 56.79
CA SER A 179 -28.30 40.98 57.34
C SER A 179 -28.34 41.06 58.86
N GLY A 180 -29.26 41.88 59.38
CA GLY A 180 -29.28 42.35 60.76
C GLY A 180 -28.25 43.44 61.06
N VAL A 181 -27.50 43.92 60.07
CA VAL A 181 -26.33 44.80 60.24
C VAL A 181 -26.64 46.21 59.72
N SER A 182 -26.52 47.21 60.59
CA SER A 182 -26.59 48.63 60.23
C SER A 182 -25.19 49.27 60.23
N ILE A 183 -24.99 50.33 59.44
CA ILE A 183 -23.73 51.06 59.32
C ILE A 183 -23.90 52.47 59.87
N VAL A 184 -22.96 52.91 60.71
CA VAL A 184 -22.90 54.26 61.28
C VAL A 184 -21.55 54.88 60.94
N ALA A 185 -21.54 55.91 60.09
CA ALA A 185 -20.34 56.70 59.80
C ALA A 185 -20.22 57.90 60.74
N MET A 186 -19.01 58.19 61.20
CA MET A 186 -18.66 59.36 61.99
C MET A 186 -17.34 59.94 61.50
N ASP A 187 -17.04 61.18 61.90
CA ASP A 187 -15.81 61.89 61.49
C ASP A 187 -15.62 61.84 59.95
N ASP A 188 -14.40 61.60 59.46
CA ASP A 188 -13.98 61.57 58.06
C ASP A 188 -14.00 60.18 57.40
N ALA A 189 -14.78 59.23 57.94
CA ALA A 189 -14.84 57.82 57.50
C ALA A 189 -15.12 57.61 56.01
N GLU A 190 -14.52 56.57 55.43
CA GLU A 190 -14.72 56.13 54.04
C GLU A 190 -15.51 54.81 53.98
N ILE A 191 -16.55 54.75 53.14
CA ILE A 191 -17.41 53.57 53.00
C ILE A 191 -17.67 53.31 51.51
N VAL A 192 -17.28 52.13 51.03
CA VAL A 192 -17.48 51.68 49.65
C VAL A 192 -18.36 50.43 49.65
N LEU A 193 -19.49 50.50 48.95
CA LEU A 193 -20.45 49.41 48.77
C LEU A 193 -20.58 49.13 47.26
N ASN A 194 -20.27 47.91 46.83
CA ASN A 194 -20.28 47.52 45.42
C ASN A 194 -20.95 46.14 45.27
N GLY A 195 -22.06 46.03 44.53
CA GLY A 195 -22.82 44.77 44.46
C GLY A 195 -23.41 44.30 45.80
N ALA A 196 -23.50 45.19 46.80
CA ALA A 196 -23.85 44.83 48.18
C ALA A 196 -25.37 44.78 48.40
N THR A 197 -25.82 43.88 49.29
CA THR A 197 -27.22 43.84 49.77
C THR A 197 -27.27 44.08 51.27
N ILE A 198 -27.96 45.14 51.71
CA ILE A 198 -27.99 45.55 53.12
C ILE A 198 -29.43 45.73 53.60
N ASP A 199 -29.82 45.02 54.67
CA ASP A 199 -31.15 45.15 55.27
C ASP A 199 -31.24 46.18 56.43
N GLY A 200 -30.11 46.54 57.04
CA GLY A 200 -30.02 47.56 58.08
C GLY A 200 -30.05 48.99 57.54
N ALA A 201 -29.96 49.95 58.46
CA ALA A 201 -29.86 51.37 58.12
C ALA A 201 -28.41 51.78 57.84
N ILE A 202 -28.21 52.73 56.94
CA ILE A 202 -26.95 53.46 56.80
C ILE A 202 -27.19 54.87 57.33
N THR A 203 -26.42 55.29 58.33
CA THR A 203 -26.60 56.57 59.02
C THR A 203 -25.26 57.27 59.21
N THR A 204 -25.30 58.59 59.36
CA THR A 204 -24.10 59.42 59.62
C THR A 204 -24.36 60.41 60.74
N SER A 205 -23.32 60.77 61.50
CA SER A 205 -23.45 61.72 62.61
C SER A 205 -23.60 63.18 62.13
N TRP A 206 -24.20 64.02 62.97
CA TRP A 206 -24.40 65.46 62.74
C TRP A 206 -23.11 66.27 62.55
N ASP A 207 -21.97 65.68 62.90
CA ASP A 207 -20.60 66.19 62.84
C ASP A 207 -19.72 65.43 61.82
N SER A 208 -20.26 64.47 61.08
CA SER A 208 -19.49 63.68 60.10
C SER A 208 -19.18 64.45 58.80
N GLU A 209 -17.98 64.23 58.26
CA GLU A 209 -17.53 64.65 56.93
C GLU A 209 -17.31 63.44 55.99
N ALA A 210 -17.94 62.30 56.31
CA ALA A 210 -17.69 61.00 55.69
C ALA A 210 -17.91 60.94 54.17
N ARG A 211 -17.20 60.00 53.53
CA ARG A 211 -17.24 59.70 52.10
C ARG A 211 -17.91 58.35 51.90
N ILE A 212 -19.10 58.35 51.32
CA ILE A 212 -19.86 57.12 51.06
C ILE A 212 -19.99 56.94 49.55
N ALA A 213 -19.64 55.78 49.02
CA ALA A 213 -19.78 55.44 47.62
C ALA A 213 -20.52 54.10 47.48
N ILE A 214 -21.66 54.12 46.80
CA ILE A 214 -22.57 52.98 46.65
C ILE A 214 -22.74 52.69 45.15
N PHE A 215 -22.59 51.44 44.74
CA PHE A 215 -22.57 51.00 43.35
C PHE A 215 -23.35 49.69 43.19
N ASP A 216 -24.28 49.62 42.24
CA ASP A 216 -24.94 48.37 41.82
C ASP A 216 -25.50 47.53 43.00
N SER A 217 -25.99 48.21 44.04
CA SER A 217 -26.35 47.64 45.36
C SER A 217 -27.84 47.76 45.68
N LEU A 218 -28.31 46.94 46.63
CA LEU A 218 -29.68 46.94 47.16
C LEU A 218 -29.71 47.35 48.64
N LEU A 219 -30.35 48.47 48.93
CA LEU A 219 -30.60 48.96 50.29
C LEU A 219 -32.08 48.78 50.63
N VAL A 220 -32.40 48.01 51.67
CA VAL A 220 -33.80 47.80 52.10
C VAL A 220 -34.36 49.01 52.86
N GLN A 221 -33.48 49.81 53.48
CA GLN A 221 -33.81 51.04 54.19
C GLN A 221 -33.19 52.27 53.50
N SER A 222 -33.78 53.44 53.70
CA SER A 222 -33.23 54.70 53.18
C SER A 222 -31.98 55.09 53.98
N PRO A 223 -30.83 55.40 53.34
CA PRO A 223 -29.71 56.01 54.02
C PRO A 223 -30.05 57.42 54.52
N GLU A 224 -29.64 57.75 55.74
CA GLU A 224 -29.81 59.07 56.37
C GLU A 224 -28.46 59.80 56.52
N LEU A 225 -28.30 60.88 55.77
CA LEU A 225 -27.04 61.61 55.59
C LEU A 225 -27.07 62.96 56.29
N SER A 226 -26.13 63.25 57.19
CA SER A 226 -26.07 64.44 58.06
C SER A 226 -24.66 65.06 58.08
N GLY A 227 -24.48 66.16 58.83
CA GLY A 227 -23.21 66.87 58.92
C GLY A 227 -22.80 67.51 57.59
N SER A 228 -21.64 67.12 57.07
CA SER A 228 -21.09 67.51 55.76
C SER A 228 -20.84 66.30 54.85
N THR A 229 -21.42 65.14 55.17
CA THR A 229 -21.26 63.86 54.46
C THR A 229 -21.44 63.99 52.95
N VAL A 230 -20.53 63.39 52.16
CA VAL A 230 -20.64 63.28 50.70
C VAL A 230 -20.93 61.84 50.32
N CYS A 231 -22.14 61.58 49.84
CA CYS A 231 -22.56 60.28 49.33
C CYS A 231 -22.61 60.27 47.79
N GLN A 232 -22.14 59.21 47.17
CA GLN A 232 -22.31 58.90 45.75
C GLN A 232 -23.13 57.61 45.62
N VAL A 233 -24.20 57.62 44.85
CA VAL A 233 -25.10 56.47 44.68
C VAL A 233 -25.24 56.16 43.20
N THR A 234 -24.71 55.03 42.75
CA THR A 234 -24.59 54.66 41.33
C THR A 234 -25.42 53.42 41.05
N ASN A 235 -26.53 53.57 40.32
CA ASN A 235 -27.40 52.45 39.95
C ASN A 235 -27.76 51.52 41.12
N THR A 236 -28.15 52.11 42.24
CA THR A 236 -28.55 51.43 43.48
C THR A 236 -30.07 51.47 43.61
N SER A 237 -30.68 50.44 44.21
CA SER A 237 -32.09 50.48 44.62
C SER A 237 -32.23 50.79 46.12
N ALA A 238 -33.08 51.77 46.47
CA ALA A 238 -33.35 52.22 47.83
C ALA A 238 -34.76 52.86 47.96
N PRO A 239 -35.43 52.84 49.13
CA PRO A 239 -36.76 53.44 49.29
C PRO A 239 -36.77 54.98 49.10
N SER A 240 -35.71 55.66 49.54
CA SER A 240 -35.37 57.06 49.27
C SER A 240 -33.92 57.32 49.69
N ILE A 241 -33.38 58.51 49.43
CA ILE A 241 -32.10 58.99 49.99
C ILE A 241 -32.39 60.23 50.83
N VAL A 242 -32.16 60.18 52.15
CA VAL A 242 -32.47 61.28 53.07
C VAL A 242 -31.21 62.11 53.30
N VAL A 243 -31.32 63.44 53.10
CA VAL A 243 -30.20 64.39 53.20
C VAL A 243 -30.54 65.52 54.15
N LEU A 244 -29.70 65.72 55.17
CA LEU A 244 -29.84 66.67 56.27
C LEU A 244 -28.62 67.61 56.33
N ASP A 245 -28.67 68.62 57.19
CA ASP A 245 -27.59 69.59 57.44
C ASP A 245 -26.96 70.15 56.15
N ASN A 246 -25.64 69.99 55.96
CA ASN A 246 -24.89 70.36 54.75
C ASN A 246 -24.51 69.14 53.90
N ALA A 247 -25.02 67.96 54.20
CA ALA A 247 -24.71 66.74 53.45
C ALA A 247 -25.17 66.84 51.99
N MET A 248 -24.54 66.05 51.12
CA MET A 248 -24.85 65.99 49.70
C MET A 248 -24.88 64.54 49.21
N ALA A 249 -25.91 64.19 48.43
CA ALA A 249 -25.96 62.92 47.73
C ALA A 249 -25.97 63.11 46.21
N PHE A 250 -25.03 62.47 45.52
CA PHE A 250 -24.84 62.51 44.09
C PHE A 250 -25.36 61.22 43.47
N ILE A 251 -26.50 61.30 42.77
CA ILE A 251 -27.17 60.15 42.16
C ILE A 251 -26.64 59.96 40.73
N TYR A 252 -25.77 58.97 40.55
CA TYR A 252 -25.22 58.53 39.28
C TYR A 252 -26.03 57.38 38.67
N ARG A 253 -25.94 57.26 37.35
CA ARG A 253 -26.55 56.23 36.52
C ARG A 253 -25.50 55.72 35.54
N TRP A 254 -25.63 54.47 35.09
CA TRP A 254 -24.80 53.95 34.01
C TRP A 254 -25.35 54.36 32.66
N ILE A 255 -24.44 54.72 31.74
CA ILE A 255 -24.73 54.76 30.31
C ILE A 255 -23.86 53.70 29.65
N HIS A 256 -24.49 52.70 29.07
CA HIS A 256 -23.82 51.70 28.24
C HIS A 256 -23.84 52.19 26.79
N ILE A 257 -22.67 52.20 26.16
CA ILE A 257 -22.49 52.59 24.76
C ILE A 257 -21.88 51.41 24.03
N THR A 258 -22.61 50.83 23.08
CA THR A 258 -22.03 49.82 22.18
C THR A 258 -21.39 50.53 20.99
N ILE A 259 -20.15 50.18 20.66
CA ILE A 259 -19.42 50.64 19.49
C ILE A 259 -19.36 49.51 18.46
N PHE A 260 -19.70 49.82 17.22
CA PHE A 260 -19.49 48.93 16.07
C PHE A 260 -18.43 49.50 15.12
N ASP A 261 -17.68 48.61 14.48
CA ASP A 261 -16.79 48.94 13.35
C ASP A 261 -17.59 49.13 12.04
N GLY A 262 -16.89 49.33 10.92
CA GLY A 262 -17.48 49.47 9.58
C GLY A 262 -18.02 48.17 8.97
N GLY A 263 -17.79 47.02 9.62
CA GLY A 263 -18.36 45.72 9.25
C GLY A 263 -19.63 45.34 10.03
N ASP A 264 -20.16 46.23 10.88
CA ASP A 264 -21.21 45.95 11.87
C ASP A 264 -20.81 44.95 12.99
N TYR A 265 -19.50 44.80 13.28
CA TYR A 265 -19.00 43.98 14.40
C TYR A 265 -18.70 44.83 15.65
N PRO A 266 -18.84 44.32 16.88
CA PRO A 266 -18.49 45.06 18.10
C PRO A 266 -16.99 45.37 18.15
N LEU A 267 -16.64 46.61 18.51
CA LEU A 267 -15.26 47.10 18.51
C LEU A 267 -14.73 47.25 19.95
N GLU A 268 -13.80 46.38 20.35
CA GLU A 268 -13.06 46.45 21.62
C GLU A 268 -12.04 47.61 21.60
N GLY A 269 -11.63 48.09 22.78
CA GLY A 269 -10.57 49.11 22.92
C GLY A 269 -10.92 50.53 22.48
N ALA A 270 -12.10 50.78 21.93
CA ALA A 270 -12.55 52.10 21.49
C ALA A 270 -12.82 53.03 22.69
N ASP A 271 -12.11 54.15 22.76
CA ASP A 271 -12.29 55.19 23.77
C ASP A 271 -13.65 55.90 23.58
N VAL A 272 -14.50 55.86 24.60
CA VAL A 272 -15.82 56.52 24.60
C VAL A 272 -15.83 57.67 25.60
N TYR A 273 -16.20 58.87 25.14
CA TYR A 273 -16.10 60.13 25.89
C TYR A 273 -17.48 60.76 26.15
N ALA A 274 -17.76 61.11 27.41
CA ALA A 274 -18.93 61.91 27.79
C ALA A 274 -18.55 63.38 28.07
N ARG A 275 -19.37 64.29 27.55
CA ARG A 275 -19.34 65.74 27.85
C ARG A 275 -20.73 66.22 28.26
N PHE A 276 -20.83 67.15 29.20
CA PHE A 276 -22.13 67.73 29.58
C PHE A 276 -22.78 68.46 28.38
N TYR A 277 -24.07 68.21 28.14
CA TYR A 277 -24.74 68.62 26.89
C TYR A 277 -24.80 70.14 26.66
N VAL A 278 -24.83 70.95 27.73
CA VAL A 278 -25.12 72.40 27.67
C VAL A 278 -23.86 73.26 27.53
N ASN A 279 -22.76 72.85 28.14
CA ASN A 279 -21.50 73.61 28.20
C ASN A 279 -20.30 72.84 27.61
N GLU A 280 -20.51 71.60 27.16
CA GLU A 280 -19.53 70.72 26.50
C GLU A 280 -18.25 70.45 27.31
N THR A 281 -18.25 70.71 28.61
CA THR A 281 -17.16 70.32 29.52
C THR A 281 -17.08 68.81 29.63
N PHE A 282 -15.86 68.27 29.54
CA PHE A 282 -15.56 66.86 29.79
C PHE A 282 -16.10 66.40 31.14
N TRP A 283 -16.60 65.15 31.16
CA TRP A 283 -17.18 64.52 32.34
C TRP A 283 -16.44 63.23 32.71
N THR A 284 -16.42 62.25 31.81
CA THR A 284 -15.70 60.97 31.99
C THR A 284 -15.46 60.29 30.65
N SER A 285 -14.57 59.29 30.62
CA SER A 285 -14.37 58.38 29.49
C SER A 285 -14.05 56.97 29.98
N THR A 286 -14.20 55.99 29.10
CA THR A 286 -13.75 54.60 29.27
C THR A 286 -13.62 53.94 27.91
N THR A 287 -12.74 52.96 27.76
CA THR A 287 -12.70 52.07 26.59
C THR A 287 -13.91 51.13 26.58
N THR A 288 -14.16 50.51 25.43
CA THR A 288 -15.04 49.35 25.29
C THR A 288 -14.38 48.05 25.75
N ASP A 289 -15.19 47.13 26.26
CA ASP A 289 -14.84 45.72 26.47
C ASP A 289 -14.91 44.89 25.16
N SER A 290 -14.60 43.59 25.24
CA SER A 290 -14.68 42.60 24.15
C SER A 290 -16.10 42.33 23.62
N SER A 291 -17.13 42.90 24.25
CA SER A 291 -18.50 42.95 23.68
C SER A 291 -18.77 44.28 22.95
N GLY A 292 -17.75 45.13 22.79
CA GLY A 292 -17.84 46.47 22.23
C GLY A 292 -18.56 47.47 23.15
N ILE A 293 -18.66 47.22 24.46
CA ILE A 293 -19.48 48.02 25.39
C ILE A 293 -18.62 48.88 26.33
N ALA A 294 -18.89 50.19 26.34
CA ALA A 294 -18.31 51.15 27.28
C ALA A 294 -19.33 51.56 28.36
N ARG A 295 -18.94 51.49 29.65
CA ARG A 295 -19.82 51.70 30.83
C ARG A 295 -19.54 53.02 31.57
N LEU A 296 -20.20 54.11 31.16
CA LEU A 296 -19.92 55.47 31.64
C LEU A 296 -20.70 55.83 32.93
N LYS A 297 -19.99 56.01 34.06
CA LYS A 297 -20.57 56.55 35.33
C LYS A 297 -21.03 58.01 35.14
N SER A 298 -22.34 58.24 35.14
CA SER A 298 -22.92 59.51 34.69
C SER A 298 -23.83 60.13 35.74
N LEU A 299 -23.49 61.34 36.24
CA LEU A 299 -24.24 62.03 37.28
C LEU A 299 -25.62 62.47 36.76
N GLY A 300 -26.70 61.97 37.37
CA GLY A 300 -28.06 62.33 37.03
C GLY A 300 -28.62 63.46 37.88
N THR A 301 -28.48 63.40 39.21
CA THR A 301 -29.10 64.37 40.13
C THR A 301 -28.22 64.63 41.35
N ILE A 302 -28.17 65.88 41.79
CA ILE A 302 -27.57 66.31 43.06
C ILE A 302 -28.71 66.52 44.06
N LEU A 303 -28.63 65.90 45.23
CA LEU A 303 -29.55 66.06 46.35
C LEU A 303 -28.86 66.83 47.49
N THR A 304 -29.62 67.72 48.12
CA THR A 304 -29.22 68.48 49.31
C THR A 304 -30.41 68.53 50.28
N SER A 305 -30.16 68.94 51.53
CA SER A 305 -31.20 69.26 52.52
C SER A 305 -32.20 70.34 52.07
N THR A 306 -31.92 71.07 50.98
CA THR A 306 -32.80 72.10 50.40
C THR A 306 -33.60 71.62 49.18
N GLY A 307 -33.31 70.45 48.63
CA GLY A 307 -33.97 69.90 47.44
C GLY A 307 -33.00 69.27 46.42
N SER A 308 -33.56 68.89 45.27
CA SER A 308 -32.88 68.17 44.19
C SER A 308 -32.61 69.04 42.94
N THR A 309 -31.50 68.79 42.26
CA THR A 309 -31.10 69.46 41.00
C THR A 309 -30.69 68.43 39.96
N TYR A 310 -31.40 68.37 38.83
CA TYR A 310 -31.08 67.48 37.71
C TYR A 310 -29.99 68.07 36.81
N VAL A 311 -29.00 67.25 36.44
CA VAL A 311 -27.86 67.63 35.58
C VAL A 311 -27.54 66.57 34.51
N GLY A 312 -28.30 65.48 34.44
CA GLY A 312 -27.96 64.24 33.74
C GLY A 312 -28.05 64.22 32.21
N GLN A 313 -27.69 65.31 31.52
CA GLN A 313 -27.73 65.40 30.06
C GLN A 313 -26.30 65.45 29.48
N TYR A 314 -25.99 64.51 28.59
CA TYR A 314 -24.66 64.33 28.03
C TYR A 314 -24.68 64.25 26.50
N ARG A 315 -23.57 64.64 25.87
CA ARG A 315 -23.21 64.24 24.51
C ARG A 315 -22.05 63.25 24.60
N VAL A 316 -22.16 62.17 23.84
CA VAL A 316 -21.18 61.08 23.78
C VAL A 316 -20.65 60.93 22.35
N ASN A 317 -19.37 60.63 22.23
CA ASN A 317 -18.69 60.22 21.00
C ASN A 317 -17.66 59.14 21.34
N ALA A 318 -17.14 58.46 20.33
CA ALA A 318 -16.01 57.54 20.48
C ALA A 318 -14.86 57.89 19.52
N SER A 319 -13.68 57.35 19.82
CA SER A 319 -12.56 57.21 18.89
C SER A 319 -11.89 55.84 19.07
N TYR A 320 -11.18 55.39 18.05
CA TYR A 320 -10.37 54.18 18.06
C TYR A 320 -9.08 54.48 17.31
N TRP A 321 -7.95 53.97 17.81
CA TRP A 321 -6.66 54.12 17.14
C TRP A 321 -6.32 52.80 16.46
N SER A 322 -6.02 52.86 15.16
CA SER A 322 -5.68 51.71 14.31
C SER A 322 -4.52 52.12 13.40
N ASP A 323 -3.47 51.31 13.31
CA ASP A 323 -2.27 51.54 12.47
C ASP A 323 -1.65 52.95 12.66
N GLY A 324 -1.76 53.50 13.88
CA GLY A 324 -1.30 54.86 14.22
C GLY A 324 -2.20 56.01 13.72
N ILE A 325 -3.42 55.72 13.26
CA ILE A 325 -4.43 56.68 12.79
C ILE A 325 -5.59 56.75 13.80
N GLU A 326 -6.05 57.97 14.12
CA GLU A 326 -7.26 58.18 14.93
C GLU A 326 -8.53 58.14 14.06
N HIS A 327 -9.37 57.13 14.29
CA HIS A 327 -10.72 57.03 13.75
C HIS A 327 -11.73 57.55 14.77
N VAL A 328 -12.82 58.17 14.32
CA VAL A 328 -13.83 58.79 15.21
C VAL A 328 -15.24 58.37 14.81
N SER A 329 -16.13 58.26 15.80
CA SER A 329 -17.52 57.83 15.57
C SER A 329 -18.28 58.76 14.62
N ASP A 330 -19.01 58.16 13.67
CA ASP A 330 -19.69 58.85 12.55
C ASP A 330 -20.62 59.99 12.98
N THR A 331 -21.16 59.89 14.20
CA THR A 331 -22.03 60.89 14.82
C THR A 331 -21.71 61.05 16.31
N ASN A 332 -22.20 62.15 16.90
CA ASN A 332 -22.23 62.32 18.35
C ASN A 332 -23.66 62.07 18.85
N VAL A 333 -23.87 61.11 19.75
CA VAL A 333 -25.21 60.83 20.31
C VAL A 333 -25.45 61.70 21.55
N SER A 334 -26.67 62.20 21.69
CA SER A 334 -27.11 62.93 22.88
C SER A 334 -27.98 62.04 23.75
N VAL A 335 -27.52 61.78 24.97
CA VAL A 335 -28.13 60.86 25.94
C VAL A 335 -28.57 61.62 27.18
N SER A 336 -29.52 61.06 27.93
CA SER A 336 -29.96 61.64 29.20
C SER A 336 -30.32 60.53 30.17
N VAL A 337 -29.65 60.52 31.33
CA VAL A 337 -29.95 59.56 32.40
C VAL A 337 -31.16 60.01 33.20
N LEU A 338 -31.89 59.07 33.80
CA LEU A 338 -33.08 59.42 34.59
C LEU A 338 -32.73 60.28 35.82
N PRO A 339 -33.56 61.29 36.16
CA PRO A 339 -33.46 62.00 37.43
C PRO A 339 -33.74 61.07 38.62
N TYR A 340 -33.40 61.54 39.82
CA TYR A 340 -33.85 60.91 41.07
C TYR A 340 -35.39 60.89 41.17
N SER A 341 -35.92 59.79 41.70
CA SER A 341 -37.32 59.56 42.02
C SER A 341 -37.42 58.83 43.37
N GLU A 342 -38.62 58.80 43.95
CA GLU A 342 -38.92 57.96 45.12
C GLU A 342 -39.99 56.92 44.74
N PRO A 343 -39.71 55.60 44.87
CA PRO A 343 -38.42 55.03 45.29
C PRO A 343 -37.29 55.27 44.28
N LEU A 344 -36.05 55.18 44.76
CA LEU A 344 -34.88 55.10 43.91
C LEU A 344 -34.75 53.66 43.42
N THR A 345 -34.99 53.43 42.14
CA THR A 345 -34.76 52.13 41.49
C THR A 345 -33.49 52.18 40.65
N GLU A 346 -32.84 51.04 40.46
CA GLU A 346 -31.87 50.84 39.36
C GLU A 346 -32.39 51.33 38.01
N ASN A 347 -31.48 51.83 37.19
CA ASN A 347 -31.73 52.26 35.82
C ASN A 347 -30.40 52.53 35.09
N ALA A 348 -30.27 52.01 33.86
CA ALA A 348 -29.20 52.34 32.94
C ALA A 348 -29.78 52.91 31.63
N THR A 349 -29.00 53.78 30.97
CA THR A 349 -29.28 54.28 29.62
C THR A 349 -28.43 53.52 28.62
N PHE A 350 -28.97 53.25 27.43
CA PHE A 350 -28.27 52.51 26.37
C PHE A 350 -28.25 53.36 25.09
N ALA A 351 -27.13 53.36 24.38
CA ALA A 351 -26.99 53.93 23.05
C ALA A 351 -25.95 53.15 22.22
N VAL A 352 -25.91 53.44 20.92
CA VAL A 352 -25.00 52.81 19.95
C VAL A 352 -24.28 53.89 19.17
N LEU A 353 -23.01 53.67 18.85
CA LEU A 353 -22.22 54.42 17.88
C LEU A 353 -21.58 53.45 16.88
N THR A 354 -21.22 53.98 15.71
CA THR A 354 -20.47 53.26 14.67
C THR A 354 -19.24 54.09 14.33
N ILE A 355 -18.11 53.42 14.05
CA ILE A 355 -16.88 54.01 13.52
C ILE A 355 -16.66 53.42 12.12
N SER A 356 -17.43 53.91 11.13
CA SER A 356 -17.52 53.30 9.78
C SER A 356 -16.21 53.31 8.97
N SER A 357 -15.18 53.98 9.47
CA SER A 357 -13.83 54.04 8.90
C SER A 357 -12.86 52.97 9.41
N VAL A 358 -13.25 52.16 10.41
CA VAL A 358 -12.45 51.03 10.90
C VAL A 358 -12.98 49.76 10.26
N MET A 359 -12.12 49.01 9.58
CA MET A 359 -12.39 47.64 9.12
C MET A 359 -11.08 46.88 9.27
N LEU A 360 -11.10 45.73 9.95
CA LEU A 360 -9.91 45.00 10.35
C LEU A 360 -9.85 43.60 9.70
N PRO A 361 -8.65 43.04 9.47
CA PRO A 361 -8.47 41.61 9.27
C PRO A 361 -8.75 40.83 10.57
N ASP A 362 -8.73 39.51 10.50
CA ASP A 362 -8.92 38.60 11.64
C ASP A 362 -8.19 37.28 11.31
N LEU A 363 -6.89 37.23 11.60
CA LEU A 363 -6.02 36.13 11.20
C LEU A 363 -6.17 34.95 12.15
N ALA A 364 -6.20 33.74 11.60
CA ALA A 364 -6.39 32.53 12.40
C ALA A 364 -5.56 31.36 11.89
N VAL A 365 -4.94 30.66 12.83
CA VAL A 365 -4.33 29.34 12.65
C VAL A 365 -5.05 28.32 13.54
N SER A 366 -4.97 27.03 13.21
CA SER A 366 -5.51 25.99 14.08
C SER A 366 -4.72 24.69 13.98
N SER A 367 -4.58 23.96 15.09
CA SER A 367 -3.91 22.66 15.15
C SER A 367 -4.51 21.58 14.25
N ALA A 368 -5.75 21.78 13.77
CA ALA A 368 -6.43 20.88 12.84
C ALA A 368 -6.05 21.13 11.36
N GLU A 369 -5.38 22.26 11.08
CA GLU A 369 -4.84 22.63 9.76
C GLU A 369 -3.35 22.99 9.85
N MET A 370 -2.66 22.31 10.77
CA MET A 370 -1.19 22.24 10.88
C MET A 370 -0.77 20.79 10.68
N TRP A 371 0.31 20.56 9.93
CA TRP A 371 0.83 19.20 9.67
C TRP A 371 2.33 19.24 9.33
N VAL A 372 2.93 18.05 9.21
CA VAL A 372 4.30 17.86 8.74
C VAL A 372 4.33 16.91 7.54
N GLU A 373 5.24 17.15 6.59
CA GLU A 373 5.52 16.25 5.47
C GLU A 373 7.04 15.94 5.42
N PRO A 374 7.47 14.67 5.47
CA PRO A 374 6.65 13.47 5.73
C PRO A 374 5.96 13.50 7.10
N SER A 375 4.88 12.71 7.24
CA SER A 375 4.20 12.48 8.53
C SER A 375 5.10 11.80 9.54
N ASP A 376 5.86 10.83 9.06
CA ASP A 376 6.76 9.96 9.82
C ASP A 376 8.14 10.63 9.85
N VAL A 377 8.27 11.59 10.77
CA VAL A 377 9.46 12.44 10.91
C VAL A 377 10.58 11.64 11.59
N VAL A 378 11.75 11.53 10.94
CA VAL A 378 12.88 10.73 11.42
C VAL A 378 14.03 11.62 11.91
N LEU A 379 14.72 11.18 12.96
CA LEU A 379 15.91 11.81 13.54
C LEU A 379 16.92 12.31 12.46
N ASN A 380 17.37 13.56 12.57
CA ASN A 380 18.29 14.22 11.62
C ASN A 380 17.85 14.23 10.14
N THR A 381 16.57 13.99 9.83
CA THR A 381 16.02 14.15 8.46
C THR A 381 15.25 15.47 8.33
N GLU A 382 15.28 16.06 7.14
CA GLU A 382 14.56 17.30 6.85
C GLU A 382 13.08 17.00 6.57
N CYS A 383 12.18 17.69 7.28
CA CYS A 383 10.75 17.67 7.05
C CYS A 383 10.21 19.11 6.91
N THR A 384 9.05 19.26 6.30
CA THR A 384 8.38 20.56 6.14
C THR A 384 7.19 20.65 7.07
N ILE A 385 7.19 21.65 7.96
CA ILE A 385 6.03 22.05 8.75
C ILE A 385 5.13 22.91 7.88
N PHE A 386 3.83 22.66 7.91
CA PHE A 386 2.80 23.44 7.23
C PHE A 386 1.76 23.96 8.21
N ALA A 387 1.22 25.15 7.94
CA ALA A 387 0.10 25.72 8.68
C ALA A 387 -0.79 26.58 7.77
N ARG A 388 -2.11 26.39 7.85
CA ARG A 388 -3.07 27.26 7.16
C ARG A 388 -3.33 28.53 7.96
N VAL A 389 -3.13 29.68 7.31
CA VAL A 389 -3.43 31.01 7.85
C VAL A 389 -4.68 31.55 7.16
N TRP A 390 -5.81 31.55 7.87
CA TRP A 390 -7.05 32.18 7.43
C TRP A 390 -7.05 33.68 7.71
N ASN A 391 -7.83 34.43 6.94
CA ASN A 391 -8.30 35.77 7.29
C ASN A 391 -9.83 35.78 7.32
N ASN A 392 -10.41 35.81 8.52
CA ASN A 392 -11.84 35.85 8.78
C ASN A 392 -12.42 37.28 8.79
N GLY A 393 -11.58 38.30 8.57
CA GLY A 393 -11.93 39.71 8.66
C GLY A 393 -12.57 40.27 7.39
N GLU A 394 -12.89 41.56 7.43
CA GLU A 394 -13.62 42.26 6.35
C GLU A 394 -12.69 42.95 5.33
N VAL A 395 -11.38 42.97 5.58
CA VAL A 395 -10.35 43.50 4.69
C VAL A 395 -9.20 42.50 4.53
N GLN A 396 -8.44 42.63 3.44
CA GLN A 396 -7.19 41.88 3.28
C GLN A 396 -6.17 42.27 4.37
N ALA A 397 -5.34 41.32 4.77
CA ALA A 397 -4.12 41.59 5.50
C ALA A 397 -2.95 41.56 4.49
N ASP A 398 -2.03 42.53 4.59
CA ASP A 398 -0.88 42.68 3.69
C ASP A 398 0.43 42.47 4.50
N GLU A 399 1.48 41.94 3.86
CA GLU A 399 2.79 41.62 4.48
C GLU A 399 2.68 40.74 5.76
N VAL A 400 1.85 39.70 5.72
CA VAL A 400 1.55 38.83 6.87
C VAL A 400 2.73 37.95 7.24
N ILE A 401 3.22 38.12 8.47
CA ILE A 401 4.32 37.34 9.08
C ILE A 401 3.76 36.10 9.80
N VAL A 402 4.44 34.96 9.63
CA VAL A 402 4.09 33.67 10.22
C VAL A 402 5.36 33.01 10.78
N ASP A 403 5.50 32.98 12.09
CA ASP A 403 6.67 32.45 12.79
C ASP A 403 6.44 31.02 13.31
N PHE A 404 7.42 30.14 13.07
CA PHE A 404 7.39 28.73 13.43
C PHE A 404 8.39 28.47 14.57
N TYR A 405 7.96 27.83 15.67
CA TYR A 405 8.76 27.59 16.87
C TYR A 405 8.72 26.12 17.32
N VAL A 406 9.70 25.68 18.10
CA VAL A 406 9.73 24.35 18.76
C VAL A 406 10.00 24.47 20.26
N GLY A 407 9.18 23.81 21.09
CA GLY A 407 9.36 23.73 22.55
C GLY A 407 8.05 23.51 23.33
N ASP A 408 8.15 23.04 24.57
CA ASP A 408 7.00 22.61 25.40
C ASP A 408 5.93 23.70 25.61
N THR A 409 6.34 24.96 25.71
CA THR A 409 5.43 26.12 25.80
C THR A 409 5.92 27.25 24.92
N LEU A 410 4.99 28.04 24.35
CA LEU A 410 5.33 29.17 23.50
C LEU A 410 6.25 30.20 24.19
N ASP A 411 6.09 30.43 25.51
CA ASP A 411 6.97 31.28 26.33
C ASP A 411 8.44 30.82 26.38
N THR A 412 8.73 29.57 25.99
CA THR A 412 10.06 28.94 26.05
C THR A 412 10.53 28.34 24.73
N ALA A 413 9.71 28.41 23.68
CA ALA A 413 10.00 27.79 22.39
C ALA A 413 11.07 28.56 21.60
N GLU A 414 11.95 27.83 20.92
CA GLU A 414 12.99 28.41 20.05
C GLU A 414 12.45 28.59 18.62
N LEU A 415 12.74 29.74 18.00
CA LEU A 415 12.30 30.07 16.64
C LEU A 415 13.04 29.21 15.61
N ILE A 416 12.29 28.40 14.87
CA ILE A 416 12.76 27.62 13.72
C ILE A 416 12.99 28.57 12.54
N GLY A 417 12.01 29.44 12.26
CA GLY A 417 12.10 30.44 11.20
C GLY A 417 10.80 31.18 10.91
N THR A 418 10.91 32.21 10.07
CA THR A 418 9.83 33.13 9.70
C THR A 418 9.43 32.93 8.25
N TYR A 419 8.14 32.70 8.00
CA TYR A 419 7.50 32.76 6.68
C TYR A 419 6.78 34.11 6.53
N VAL A 420 6.67 34.63 5.30
CA VAL A 420 5.94 35.87 5.01
C VAL A 420 5.13 35.66 3.73
N THR A 421 3.86 36.06 3.74
CA THR A 421 3.01 36.12 2.53
C THR A 421 2.61 37.56 2.23
N ASP A 422 2.62 37.92 0.94
CA ASP A 422 2.36 39.30 0.49
C ASP A 422 0.93 39.77 0.87
N VAL A 423 -0.07 38.88 0.78
CA VAL A 423 -1.49 39.18 1.01
C VAL A 423 -2.24 37.94 1.52
N VAL A 424 -3.09 38.09 2.54
CA VAL A 424 -4.17 37.12 2.86
C VAL A 424 -5.53 37.82 2.69
N SER A 425 -6.27 37.44 1.65
CA SER A 425 -7.55 38.07 1.29
C SER A 425 -8.67 37.76 2.31
N ALA A 426 -9.54 38.74 2.55
CA ALA A 426 -10.74 38.59 3.40
C ALA A 426 -11.60 37.37 2.99
N GLY A 427 -11.91 36.49 3.95
CA GLY A 427 -12.65 35.24 3.72
C GLY A 427 -11.86 34.16 2.98
N SER A 428 -10.54 34.28 2.88
CA SER A 428 -9.61 33.32 2.27
C SER A 428 -8.59 32.81 3.29
N PHE A 429 -7.73 31.91 2.84
CA PHE A 429 -6.51 31.51 3.54
C PHE A 429 -5.31 31.55 2.58
N GLU A 430 -4.11 31.51 3.15
CA GLU A 430 -2.88 31.07 2.49
C GLU A 430 -2.22 29.97 3.33
N ASP A 431 -1.51 29.04 2.70
CA ASP A 431 -0.78 27.97 3.39
C ASP A 431 0.69 28.38 3.56
N ALA A 432 1.14 28.51 4.81
CA ALA A 432 2.52 28.85 5.18
C ALA A 432 3.35 27.58 5.46
N SER A 433 4.66 27.64 5.25
CA SER A 433 5.54 26.50 5.54
C SER A 433 6.96 26.86 5.97
N MET A 434 7.60 25.93 6.68
CA MET A 434 8.97 26.04 7.19
C MET A 434 9.68 24.69 7.18
N LEU A 435 10.98 24.68 6.87
CA LEU A 435 11.82 23.46 6.98
C LEU A 435 12.28 23.28 8.42
N TRP A 436 12.25 22.04 8.90
CA TRP A 436 12.69 21.64 10.24
C TRP A 436 13.45 20.31 10.20
N THR A 437 14.23 20.02 11.24
CA THR A 437 15.01 18.79 11.39
C THR A 437 15.13 18.48 12.88
N PRO A 438 14.65 17.34 13.38
CA PRO A 438 14.75 16.99 14.80
C PRO A 438 16.17 16.54 15.16
N GLU A 439 16.77 17.16 16.18
CA GLU A 439 18.09 16.77 16.71
C GLU A 439 18.02 15.62 17.75
N ALA A 440 16.82 15.24 18.21
CA ALA A 440 16.59 14.20 19.22
C ALA A 440 15.31 13.39 18.95
N ILE A 441 15.29 12.12 19.40
CA ILE A 441 14.18 11.15 19.27
C ILE A 441 13.05 11.37 20.29
N ASP A 442 12.84 12.62 20.68
CA ASP A 442 11.85 13.02 21.66
C ASP A 442 10.53 13.44 20.97
N SER A 443 9.51 13.74 21.79
CA SER A 443 8.26 14.34 21.32
C SER A 443 8.43 15.86 21.26
N HIS A 444 8.26 16.44 20.07
CA HIS A 444 8.47 17.87 19.82
C HIS A 444 7.12 18.59 19.68
N THR A 445 6.89 19.64 20.48
CA THR A 445 5.73 20.52 20.28
C THR A 445 6.13 21.65 19.32
N LEU A 446 5.49 21.68 18.16
CA LEU A 446 5.69 22.67 17.11
C LEU A 446 4.59 23.73 17.19
N TRP A 447 4.95 25.00 17.33
CA TRP A 447 4.04 26.13 17.38
C TRP A 447 4.11 26.94 16.08
N VAL A 448 2.98 27.52 15.69
CA VAL A 448 2.91 28.57 14.69
C VAL A 448 2.18 29.77 15.27
N VAL A 449 2.75 30.96 15.05
CA VAL A 449 2.18 32.25 15.43
C VAL A 449 2.08 33.13 14.18
N VAL A 450 0.91 33.74 13.95
CA VAL A 450 0.70 34.73 12.87
C VAL A 450 0.59 36.15 13.44
N ASN A 451 1.18 37.12 12.73
CA ASN A 451 1.24 38.53 13.15
C ASN A 451 1.84 38.74 14.56
N ASP A 452 2.88 37.97 14.90
CA ASP A 452 3.59 38.14 16.18
C ASP A 452 4.17 39.56 16.28
N GLY A 453 4.08 40.14 17.48
CA GLY A 453 4.41 41.55 17.72
C GLY A 453 3.43 42.59 17.17
N ALA A 454 2.32 42.19 16.54
CA ALA A 454 1.25 43.06 16.00
C ALA A 454 1.77 44.16 15.05
N VAL A 455 2.13 43.75 13.83
CA VAL A 455 2.66 44.64 12.77
C VAL A 455 1.60 45.61 12.25
N PHE A 456 0.35 45.16 12.21
CA PHE A 456 -0.87 45.93 11.96
C PHE A 456 -1.95 45.48 12.97
N ASP A 457 -2.97 46.32 13.16
CA ASP A 457 -4.10 46.00 14.03
C ASP A 457 -5.08 45.02 13.35
N GLU A 458 -5.57 44.05 14.11
CA GLU A 458 -6.59 43.10 13.67
C GLU A 458 -7.69 42.90 14.74
N ARG A 459 -8.81 42.28 14.36
CA ARG A 459 -10.01 42.22 15.21
C ARG A 459 -9.80 41.48 16.52
N THR A 460 -8.94 40.47 16.54
CA THR A 460 -8.62 39.64 17.71
C THR A 460 -7.29 38.94 17.50
N PHE A 461 -6.46 38.87 18.53
CA PHE A 461 -5.18 38.16 18.53
C PHE A 461 -5.27 36.76 19.19
N VAL A 462 -6.45 36.34 19.64
CA VAL A 462 -6.67 35.13 20.47
C VAL A 462 -6.53 33.84 19.64
N ASN A 463 -6.71 33.94 18.33
CA ASN A 463 -6.68 32.88 17.33
C ASN A 463 -5.36 32.82 16.53
N ASN A 464 -4.40 33.67 16.88
CA ASN A 464 -3.14 33.84 16.15
C ASN A 464 -2.08 32.78 16.44
N ASN A 465 -2.29 31.88 17.40
CA ASN A 465 -1.34 30.82 17.70
C ASN A 465 -2.01 29.45 17.81
N ALA A 466 -1.30 28.42 17.35
CA ALA A 466 -1.69 27.03 17.44
C ALA A 466 -0.44 26.14 17.48
N SER A 467 -0.60 24.89 17.92
CA SER A 467 0.49 23.92 17.98
C SER A 467 0.07 22.49 17.71
N ILE A 468 1.03 21.68 17.26
CA ILE A 468 0.92 20.23 17.09
C ILE A 468 2.07 19.53 17.80
N VAL A 469 1.89 18.26 18.12
CA VAL A 469 2.94 17.40 18.69
C VAL A 469 3.39 16.41 17.62
N VAL A 470 4.69 16.31 17.41
CA VAL A 470 5.32 15.42 16.42
C VAL A 470 6.35 14.55 17.14
N GLU A 471 6.26 13.23 16.97
CA GLU A 471 7.21 12.28 17.51
C GLU A 471 8.33 12.06 16.49
N ALA A 472 9.59 12.29 16.89
CA ALA A 472 10.75 12.09 16.02
C ALA A 472 11.27 10.66 16.13
N LEU A 473 11.00 9.83 15.11
CA LEU A 473 11.34 8.42 15.08
C LEU A 473 12.86 8.20 15.02
N ASN A 474 13.34 7.17 15.71
CA ASN A 474 14.67 6.62 15.51
C ASN A 474 14.78 5.91 14.13
N TYR A 475 16.01 5.62 13.70
CA TYR A 475 16.27 4.96 12.41
C TYR A 475 15.67 3.54 12.30
N ALA A 476 15.65 3.00 11.08
CA ALA A 476 15.24 1.62 10.79
C ALA A 476 16.26 0.57 11.32
N ASP A 477 15.93 -0.72 11.23
CA ASP A 477 16.82 -1.83 11.59
C ASP A 477 16.41 -3.09 10.79
N LEU A 478 17.10 -3.42 9.70
CA LEU A 478 16.74 -4.52 8.81
C LEU A 478 17.41 -5.85 9.22
N GLU A 479 16.65 -6.75 9.84
CA GLU A 479 17.09 -8.13 10.13
C GLU A 479 16.68 -9.09 9.01
N THR A 480 17.64 -9.82 8.46
CA THR A 480 17.38 -10.94 7.53
C THR A 480 17.30 -12.25 8.28
N GLY A 481 16.14 -12.91 8.21
CA GLY A 481 15.92 -14.24 8.77
C GLY A 481 16.60 -15.37 7.98
N PRO A 482 16.50 -16.62 8.45
CA PRO A 482 17.16 -17.77 7.84
C PRO A 482 16.78 -18.00 6.37
N LEU A 483 17.77 -18.30 5.54
CA LEU A 483 17.56 -18.70 4.15
C LEU A 483 16.99 -20.12 4.07
N GLU A 484 15.90 -20.29 3.33
CA GLU A 484 15.31 -21.57 2.96
C GLU A 484 15.26 -21.76 1.42
N PHE A 485 15.27 -23.02 0.96
CA PHE A 485 15.33 -23.35 -0.46
C PHE A 485 14.13 -24.21 -0.87
N TYR A 486 13.22 -23.66 -1.66
CA TYR A 486 11.97 -24.30 -2.09
C TYR A 486 12.03 -24.71 -3.57
N PRO A 487 12.07 -26.02 -3.91
CA PRO A 487 12.00 -26.45 -5.31
C PRO A 487 10.64 -26.13 -5.93
N VAL A 488 10.63 -25.61 -7.16
CA VAL A 488 9.40 -25.14 -7.81
C VAL A 488 8.36 -26.26 -7.90
N GLY A 489 7.20 -26.05 -7.26
CA GLY A 489 6.11 -27.03 -7.18
C GLY A 489 6.13 -27.95 -5.94
N LEU A 490 7.12 -27.82 -5.05
CA LEU A 490 7.16 -28.49 -3.74
C LEU A 490 6.94 -27.48 -2.60
N ALA A 491 6.31 -27.95 -1.51
CA ALA A 491 5.87 -27.11 -0.38
C ALA A 491 6.75 -27.24 0.88
N ASN A 492 7.95 -27.81 0.77
CA ASN A 492 8.89 -27.96 1.90
C ASN A 492 10.28 -27.50 1.45
N ALA A 493 11.00 -26.80 2.32
CA ALA A 493 12.40 -26.46 2.11
C ALA A 493 13.29 -27.71 2.02
N VAL A 494 14.38 -27.62 1.26
CA VAL A 494 15.37 -28.71 1.08
C VAL A 494 16.80 -28.23 1.37
N THR A 495 17.67 -29.14 1.78
CA THR A 495 19.12 -28.90 1.92
C THR A 495 19.96 -29.53 0.80
N SER A 496 19.32 -30.26 -0.12
CA SER A 496 19.95 -30.79 -1.33
C SER A 496 18.94 -30.89 -2.46
N ILE A 497 19.38 -30.64 -3.70
CA ILE A 497 18.53 -30.67 -4.90
C ILE A 497 19.29 -31.22 -6.10
N ALA A 498 18.57 -31.73 -7.11
CA ALA A 498 19.13 -32.09 -8.40
C ALA A 498 19.70 -30.84 -9.12
N GLY A 499 20.89 -30.96 -9.72
CA GLY A 499 21.34 -29.97 -10.71
C GLY A 499 20.40 -29.93 -11.91
N GLY A 500 20.11 -28.74 -12.45
CA GLY A 500 19.08 -28.52 -13.48
C GLY A 500 17.67 -28.27 -12.94
N ALA A 501 17.49 -28.11 -11.63
CA ALA A 501 16.20 -27.78 -11.02
C ALA A 501 16.00 -26.27 -10.81
N GLU A 502 14.77 -25.81 -10.96
CA GLU A 502 14.36 -24.45 -10.55
C GLU A 502 14.01 -24.44 -9.06
N ILE A 503 14.52 -23.44 -8.33
CA ILE A 503 14.20 -23.19 -6.92
C ILE A 503 13.78 -21.74 -6.69
N VAL A 504 13.04 -21.50 -5.60
CA VAL A 504 12.91 -20.18 -4.97
C VAL A 504 13.74 -20.21 -3.68
N VAL A 505 14.64 -19.25 -3.53
CA VAL A 505 15.35 -18.98 -2.27
C VAL A 505 14.54 -17.95 -1.50
N THR A 506 14.19 -18.25 -0.26
CA THR A 506 13.33 -17.40 0.57
C THR A 506 14.00 -17.01 1.87
N ALA A 507 13.72 -15.81 2.37
CA ALA A 507 14.07 -15.39 3.72
C ALA A 507 13.05 -14.35 4.21
N ASP A 508 12.73 -14.38 5.50
CA ASP A 508 12.00 -13.27 6.14
C ASP A 508 12.92 -12.04 6.24
N LEU A 509 12.35 -10.85 6.11
CA LEU A 509 13.03 -9.57 6.30
C LEU A 509 12.19 -8.69 7.21
N THR A 510 12.70 -8.36 8.40
CA THR A 510 11.98 -7.61 9.42
C THR A 510 12.58 -6.22 9.60
N ASN A 511 11.76 -5.17 9.75
CA ASN A 511 12.22 -3.87 10.24
C ASN A 511 11.97 -3.76 11.75
N HIS A 512 13.00 -3.89 12.58
CA HIS A 512 12.89 -3.72 14.04
C HIS A 512 12.98 -2.24 14.49
N GLY A 513 13.37 -1.34 13.59
CA GLY A 513 13.51 0.08 13.86
C GLY A 513 12.19 0.85 13.76
N GLU A 514 12.21 2.10 14.21
CA GLU A 514 10.99 2.92 14.31
C GLU A 514 10.62 3.56 12.97
N ALA A 515 11.60 4.05 12.21
CA ALA A 515 11.38 4.66 10.90
C ALA A 515 10.82 3.65 9.88
N PRO A 516 9.68 3.95 9.22
CA PRO A 516 9.17 3.15 8.11
C PRO A 516 10.03 3.33 6.85
N ILE A 517 10.25 2.26 6.09
CA ILE A 517 11.18 2.26 4.94
C ILE A 517 10.67 1.48 3.74
N SER A 518 11.01 1.96 2.53
CA SER A 518 10.65 1.39 1.22
C SER A 518 11.73 1.74 0.17
N ASP A 519 11.55 1.27 -1.06
CA ASP A 519 12.37 1.55 -2.25
C ASP A 519 13.86 1.21 -2.10
N PHE A 520 14.19 0.19 -1.30
CA PHE A 520 15.57 -0.27 -1.09
C PHE A 520 15.86 -1.63 -1.73
N SER A 521 17.11 -1.83 -2.15
CA SER A 521 17.56 -3.09 -2.72
C SER A 521 17.96 -4.09 -1.63
N VAL A 522 17.62 -5.36 -1.84
CA VAL A 522 18.22 -6.51 -1.17
C VAL A 522 19.01 -7.32 -2.20
N ARG A 523 20.23 -7.75 -1.85
CA ARG A 523 21.12 -8.49 -2.75
C ARG A 523 21.29 -9.93 -2.29
N MET A 524 20.97 -10.89 -3.15
CA MET A 524 21.42 -12.28 -3.00
C MET A 524 22.72 -12.50 -3.80
N THR A 525 23.69 -13.18 -3.19
CA THR A 525 24.95 -13.58 -3.82
C THR A 525 25.05 -15.09 -3.75
N VAL A 526 25.37 -15.75 -4.86
CA VAL A 526 25.51 -17.22 -4.94
C VAL A 526 26.94 -17.54 -5.35
N THR A 527 27.65 -18.36 -4.56
CA THR A 527 29.05 -18.73 -4.83
C THR A 527 29.18 -20.24 -4.93
N HIS A 528 29.82 -20.72 -6.00
CA HIS A 528 30.16 -22.14 -6.14
C HIS A 528 31.49 -22.31 -6.91
N GLY A 529 32.47 -22.97 -6.28
CA GLY A 529 33.79 -23.20 -6.85
C GLY A 529 34.60 -21.91 -7.11
N ILE A 530 34.48 -21.35 -8.32
CA ILE A 530 35.06 -20.06 -8.72
C ILE A 530 34.02 -19.10 -9.32
N THR A 531 32.76 -19.53 -9.44
CA THR A 531 31.66 -18.74 -9.95
C THR A 531 31.05 -17.94 -8.81
N ILE A 532 30.76 -16.66 -9.07
CA ILE A 532 30.00 -15.79 -8.17
C ILE A 532 28.91 -15.12 -9.02
N GLU A 533 27.66 -15.35 -8.64
CA GLU A 533 26.47 -14.75 -9.25
C GLU A 533 25.82 -13.78 -8.25
N THR A 534 25.05 -12.82 -8.75
CA THR A 534 24.48 -11.75 -7.91
C THR A 534 23.14 -11.30 -8.47
N PHE A 535 22.14 -11.32 -7.59
CA PHE A 535 20.73 -11.04 -7.89
C PHE A 535 20.25 -9.92 -6.95
N TYR A 536 19.27 -9.13 -7.40
CA TYR A 536 18.72 -8.02 -6.64
C TYR A 536 17.19 -8.06 -6.69
N VAL A 537 16.57 -7.82 -5.53
CA VAL A 537 15.15 -7.51 -5.37
C VAL A 537 15.06 -6.08 -4.83
N THR A 538 14.05 -5.31 -5.24
CA THR A 538 13.73 -4.01 -4.63
C THR A 538 12.47 -4.19 -3.81
N VAL A 539 12.53 -3.85 -2.52
CA VAL A 539 11.40 -3.87 -1.61
C VAL A 539 10.68 -2.53 -1.76
N THR A 540 9.60 -2.50 -2.54
CA THR A 540 8.82 -1.28 -2.83
C THR A 540 7.72 -1.03 -1.81
N ASP A 541 7.31 -2.06 -1.07
CA ASP A 541 6.36 -1.95 0.02
C ASP A 541 7.00 -1.22 1.21
N VAL A 542 6.19 -0.50 1.99
CA VAL A 542 6.63 0.22 3.19
C VAL A 542 6.65 -0.74 4.36
N LEU A 543 7.84 -1.13 4.83
CA LEU A 543 8.01 -1.93 6.04
C LEU A 543 7.97 -1.01 7.27
N VAL A 544 6.89 -1.07 8.03
CA VAL A 544 6.80 -0.42 9.34
C VAL A 544 7.48 -1.25 10.44
N GLN A 545 7.55 -0.73 11.66
CA GLN A 545 8.17 -1.42 12.80
C GLN A 545 7.50 -2.79 13.10
N GLU A 546 8.33 -3.82 13.30
CA GLU A 546 7.99 -5.24 13.44
C GLU A 546 7.24 -5.86 12.23
N GLU A 547 7.21 -5.19 11.08
CA GLU A 547 6.65 -5.77 9.85
C GLU A 547 7.64 -6.72 9.18
N VAL A 548 7.13 -7.86 8.72
CA VAL A 548 7.91 -8.94 8.09
C VAL A 548 7.55 -9.05 6.61
N TYR A 549 8.54 -8.84 5.75
CA TYR A 549 8.46 -9.01 4.31
C TYR A 549 9.10 -10.33 3.89
N LEU A 550 8.40 -11.14 3.10
CA LEU A 550 8.97 -12.38 2.55
C LEU A 550 9.79 -12.05 1.29
N LEU A 551 11.11 -12.20 1.37
CA LEU A 551 11.98 -12.14 0.20
C LEU A 551 11.86 -13.44 -0.61
N GLU A 552 11.73 -13.31 -1.93
CA GLU A 552 11.76 -14.43 -2.87
C GLU A 552 12.76 -14.17 -4.00
N PHE A 553 13.73 -15.06 -4.20
CA PHE A 553 14.66 -15.05 -5.33
C PHE A 553 14.52 -16.34 -6.14
N ALA A 554 14.06 -16.25 -7.39
CA ALA A 554 14.08 -17.38 -8.32
C ALA A 554 15.51 -17.69 -8.77
N TYR A 555 15.92 -18.96 -8.74
CA TYR A 555 17.25 -19.41 -9.12
C TYR A 555 17.20 -20.75 -9.88
N SER A 556 17.83 -20.78 -11.06
CA SER A 556 17.97 -21.98 -11.89
C SER A 556 19.28 -22.69 -11.53
N VAL A 557 19.18 -23.82 -10.83
CA VAL A 557 20.37 -24.56 -10.36
C VAL A 557 21.06 -25.22 -11.56
N PRO A 558 22.36 -24.99 -11.81
CA PRO A 558 23.05 -25.60 -12.94
C PRO A 558 23.30 -27.10 -12.75
N ILE A 559 23.51 -27.84 -13.84
CA ILE A 559 24.00 -29.22 -13.79
C ILE A 559 25.48 -29.22 -13.40
N VAL A 560 25.86 -30.09 -12.45
CA VAL A 560 27.21 -30.19 -11.88
C VAL A 560 27.85 -31.55 -12.20
N THR A 561 29.19 -31.62 -12.22
CA THR A 561 29.97 -32.85 -12.52
C THR A 561 30.37 -33.66 -11.28
N ASP A 562 30.09 -33.12 -10.10
CA ASP A 562 30.30 -33.70 -8.78
C ASP A 562 29.25 -33.07 -7.84
N ASN A 563 28.87 -33.76 -6.76
CA ASN A 563 28.02 -33.15 -5.73
C ASN A 563 28.72 -31.92 -5.15
N THR A 564 28.12 -30.75 -5.31
CA THR A 564 28.75 -29.44 -5.08
C THR A 564 27.92 -28.62 -4.08
N GLU A 565 28.58 -28.08 -3.05
CA GLU A 565 27.97 -27.12 -2.12
C GLU A 565 27.94 -25.72 -2.76
N PHE A 566 26.78 -25.07 -2.73
CA PHE A 566 26.57 -23.69 -3.19
C PHE A 566 26.34 -22.82 -1.95
N ASP A 567 27.16 -21.79 -1.76
CA ASP A 567 27.02 -20.79 -0.69
C ASP A 567 26.06 -19.68 -1.16
N PHE A 568 24.92 -19.54 -0.49
CA PHE A 568 23.98 -18.43 -0.69
C PHE A 568 24.14 -17.42 0.45
N GLN A 569 24.17 -16.13 0.11
CA GLN A 569 24.26 -15.02 1.06
C GLN A 569 23.28 -13.92 0.66
N ILE A 570 22.40 -13.51 1.57
CA ILE A 570 21.52 -12.34 1.41
C ILE A 570 22.11 -11.16 2.18
N ALA A 571 21.97 -9.96 1.63
CA ALA A 571 22.37 -8.70 2.25
C ALA A 571 21.29 -7.63 1.99
N ALA A 572 20.58 -7.20 3.05
CA ALA A 572 19.69 -6.05 3.04
C ALA A 572 20.48 -4.72 3.13
N ASN A 573 19.92 -3.64 2.56
CA ASN A 573 20.60 -2.34 2.39
C ASN A 573 22.10 -2.42 2.01
N PRO A 574 22.49 -3.23 1.00
CA PRO A 574 23.89 -3.54 0.69
C PRO A 574 24.68 -2.36 0.10
N ALA A 575 24.02 -1.21 -0.09
CA ALA A 575 24.57 0.05 -0.55
C ALA A 575 24.66 1.12 0.55
N LEU A 576 24.14 0.85 1.76
CA LEU A 576 24.10 1.77 2.91
C LEU A 576 23.45 3.12 2.55
N LEU A 577 22.27 3.06 1.91
CA LEU A 577 21.49 4.24 1.50
C LEU A 577 20.39 4.59 2.51
N ILE A 578 19.79 3.58 3.15
CA ILE A 578 18.99 3.77 4.36
C ILE A 578 19.94 3.95 5.55
N ALA A 579 19.59 4.84 6.47
CA ALA A 579 20.23 4.93 7.78
C ALA A 579 19.54 3.96 8.75
N GLU A 580 20.33 3.16 9.46
CA GLU A 580 19.85 2.13 10.39
C GLU A 580 20.54 2.23 11.76
N THR A 581 19.89 1.72 12.81
CA THR A 581 20.45 1.70 14.18
C THR A 581 21.59 0.68 14.33
N THR A 582 21.56 -0.40 13.54
CA THR A 582 22.58 -1.44 13.37
C THR A 582 22.64 -1.85 11.90
N TYR A 583 23.77 -2.43 11.49
CA TYR A 583 23.95 -3.05 10.16
C TYR A 583 24.45 -4.50 10.27
N ALA A 584 24.32 -5.11 11.45
CA ALA A 584 24.99 -6.37 11.82
C ALA A 584 24.14 -7.62 11.54
N ASN A 585 22.83 -7.43 11.40
CA ASN A 585 21.76 -8.42 11.29
C ASN A 585 21.15 -8.47 9.87
N ASN A 586 21.57 -7.54 9.00
CA ASN A 586 21.16 -7.40 7.60
C ASN A 586 21.73 -8.47 6.66
N ASN A 587 22.50 -9.44 7.18
CA ASN A 587 23.22 -10.42 6.37
C ASN A 587 23.05 -11.82 6.96
N GLU A 588 22.53 -12.75 6.17
CA GLU A 588 22.39 -14.16 6.54
C GLU A 588 22.79 -15.07 5.36
N SER A 589 23.17 -16.32 5.66
CA SER A 589 23.76 -17.25 4.71
C SER A 589 23.37 -18.71 4.96
N ALA A 590 23.19 -19.48 3.88
CA ALA A 590 22.93 -20.91 3.94
C ALA A 590 23.61 -21.65 2.78
N THR A 591 23.77 -22.96 2.92
CA THR A 591 24.37 -23.83 1.91
C THR A 591 23.35 -24.81 1.33
N LEU A 592 23.41 -25.01 0.02
CA LEU A 592 22.59 -25.97 -0.71
C LEU A 592 23.49 -26.99 -1.42
N THR A 593 23.28 -28.28 -1.18
CA THR A 593 24.02 -29.35 -1.87
C THR A 593 23.38 -29.66 -3.21
N VAL A 594 23.99 -29.21 -4.30
CA VAL A 594 23.58 -29.54 -5.66
C VAL A 594 24.13 -30.92 -6.03
N LEU A 595 23.26 -31.82 -6.43
CA LEU A 595 23.57 -33.21 -6.77
C LEU A 595 23.91 -33.36 -8.25
N ASP A 596 24.97 -34.12 -8.56
CA ASP A 596 25.21 -34.58 -9.92
C ASP A 596 24.13 -35.60 -10.33
N ILE A 597 23.36 -35.26 -11.36
CA ILE A 597 22.30 -36.12 -11.92
C ILE A 597 22.63 -36.71 -13.29
N ARG A 598 23.85 -36.53 -13.82
CA ARG A 598 24.26 -37.09 -15.11
C ARG A 598 24.10 -38.60 -15.17
N GLU A 599 24.08 -39.11 -16.39
CA GLU A 599 23.97 -40.51 -16.80
C GLU A 599 25.14 -41.36 -16.24
N ASP A 600 24.90 -42.66 -16.04
CA ASP A 600 25.91 -43.64 -15.61
C ASP A 600 25.47 -45.03 -16.10
N PHE A 601 25.74 -45.32 -17.37
CA PHE A 601 25.33 -46.53 -18.06
C PHE A 601 26.26 -47.69 -17.74
N LYS A 602 25.81 -48.59 -16.87
CA LYS A 602 26.57 -49.80 -16.52
C LYS A 602 26.08 -51.03 -17.29
N VAL A 603 27.02 -51.78 -17.86
CA VAL A 603 26.87 -53.20 -18.23
C VAL A 603 27.95 -54.02 -17.51
N SER A 604 27.73 -55.31 -17.29
CA SER A 604 28.76 -56.20 -16.68
C SER A 604 28.60 -57.64 -17.15
N ILE A 605 29.62 -58.47 -16.89
CA ILE A 605 29.70 -59.84 -17.45
C ILE A 605 28.60 -60.75 -16.90
N GLU A 606 28.13 -60.50 -15.67
CA GLU A 606 26.99 -61.19 -15.07
C GLU A 606 25.64 -60.80 -15.68
N ASP A 607 25.59 -59.67 -16.40
CA ASP A 607 24.39 -59.06 -16.96
C ASP A 607 24.15 -59.44 -18.45
N VAL A 608 25.11 -60.16 -19.08
CA VAL A 608 25.11 -60.58 -20.48
C VAL A 608 24.96 -62.11 -20.63
N TYR A 609 24.12 -62.56 -21.56
CA TYR A 609 23.98 -63.99 -21.89
C TYR A 609 23.60 -64.24 -23.36
N ILE A 610 23.91 -65.43 -23.86
CA ILE A 610 23.50 -65.89 -25.19
C ILE A 610 22.24 -66.75 -25.07
N GLN A 611 21.20 -66.40 -25.83
CA GLN A 611 20.00 -67.19 -26.01
C GLN A 611 20.09 -67.99 -27.33
N TYR A 612 20.14 -69.31 -27.20
CA TYR A 612 20.35 -70.27 -28.29
C TYR A 612 19.04 -70.59 -29.04
N GLY A 613 18.37 -69.54 -29.54
CA GLY A 613 17.02 -69.59 -30.10
C GLY A 613 15.92 -69.68 -29.04
N LEU A 614 14.65 -69.75 -29.47
CA LEU A 614 13.47 -69.62 -28.60
C LEU A 614 13.47 -70.59 -27.40
N ASP A 615 13.74 -71.88 -27.64
CA ASP A 615 13.80 -72.92 -26.60
C ASP A 615 15.23 -73.19 -26.09
N ASN A 616 16.20 -72.32 -26.41
CA ASN A 616 17.61 -72.42 -26.01
C ASN A 616 18.29 -73.77 -26.36
N THR A 617 18.09 -74.23 -27.60
CA THR A 617 18.52 -75.55 -28.11
C THR A 617 19.27 -75.52 -29.46
N THR A 618 19.52 -74.32 -30.01
CA THR A 618 20.21 -74.15 -31.31
C THR A 618 21.73 -74.21 -31.11
N ALA A 619 22.44 -75.05 -31.87
CA ALA A 619 23.91 -75.05 -31.82
C ALA A 619 24.49 -73.75 -32.41
N PRO A 620 25.54 -73.16 -31.81
CA PRO A 620 26.22 -71.97 -32.31
C PRO A 620 27.15 -72.30 -33.50
N VAL A 621 26.57 -72.77 -34.60
CA VAL A 621 27.28 -73.15 -35.83
C VAL A 621 26.88 -72.22 -36.99
N TYR A 622 27.73 -72.13 -38.04
CA TYR A 622 27.47 -71.38 -39.27
C TYR A 622 26.03 -71.54 -39.78
N GLY A 623 25.40 -70.45 -40.22
CA GLY A 623 24.04 -70.46 -40.78
C GLY A 623 22.92 -70.54 -39.73
N ARG A 624 23.25 -70.47 -38.43
CA ARG A 624 22.30 -70.36 -37.32
C ARG A 624 22.29 -68.94 -36.74
N THR A 625 21.17 -68.57 -36.12
CA THR A 625 21.02 -67.32 -35.38
C THR A 625 20.95 -67.60 -33.89
N VAL A 626 21.74 -66.86 -33.11
CA VAL A 626 21.63 -66.77 -31.64
C VAL A 626 21.31 -65.33 -31.25
N THR A 627 20.60 -65.11 -30.16
CA THR A 627 20.33 -63.75 -29.66
C THR A 627 21.30 -63.44 -28.52
N ILE A 628 22.11 -62.40 -28.67
CA ILE A 628 22.88 -61.81 -27.56
C ILE A 628 21.91 -60.95 -26.75
N VAL A 629 21.91 -61.10 -25.43
CA VAL A 629 21.04 -60.39 -24.50
C VAL A 629 21.88 -59.74 -23.41
N ALA A 630 21.64 -58.47 -23.10
CA ALA A 630 22.38 -57.71 -22.10
C ALA A 630 21.45 -56.80 -21.30
N ASN A 631 21.55 -56.81 -19.97
CA ASN A 631 20.87 -55.83 -19.13
C ASN A 631 21.75 -54.60 -18.95
N ILE A 632 21.27 -53.45 -19.42
CA ILE A 632 21.94 -52.16 -19.28
C ILE A 632 21.28 -51.40 -18.14
N TYR A 633 22.08 -50.95 -17.18
CA TYR A 633 21.64 -50.17 -16.01
C TYR A 633 21.91 -48.69 -16.23
N ASN A 634 21.04 -47.81 -15.73
CA ASN A 634 21.34 -46.38 -15.58
C ASN A 634 21.45 -46.07 -14.09
N LEU A 635 22.66 -45.89 -13.58
CA LEU A 635 22.94 -45.51 -12.20
C LEU A 635 22.91 -43.97 -12.02
N GLY A 636 22.65 -43.24 -13.11
CA GLY A 636 22.53 -41.80 -13.16
C GLY A 636 21.25 -41.25 -12.55
N GLY A 637 21.09 -39.93 -12.60
CA GLY A 637 19.90 -39.24 -12.09
C GLY A 637 18.90 -38.79 -13.17
N THR A 638 19.25 -38.93 -14.45
CA THR A 638 18.51 -38.38 -15.60
C THR A 638 18.10 -39.51 -16.54
N ASP A 639 16.90 -39.40 -17.13
CA ASP A 639 16.48 -40.21 -18.29
C ASP A 639 16.81 -39.44 -19.58
N PRO A 640 17.85 -39.82 -20.33
CA PRO A 640 18.20 -39.18 -21.60
C PRO A 640 17.30 -39.62 -22.77
N GLY A 641 16.29 -40.45 -22.54
CA GLY A 641 15.52 -41.11 -23.58
C GLY A 641 16.29 -42.29 -24.14
N ASN A 642 16.73 -42.22 -25.40
CA ASN A 642 17.31 -43.36 -26.12
C ASN A 642 18.85 -43.37 -26.10
N VAL A 643 19.44 -44.34 -25.39
CA VAL A 643 20.88 -44.66 -25.46
C VAL A 643 21.16 -45.71 -26.52
N SER A 644 22.30 -45.60 -27.21
CA SER A 644 22.76 -46.54 -28.22
C SER A 644 23.59 -47.67 -27.60
N ILE A 645 23.14 -48.92 -27.78
CA ILE A 645 23.82 -50.12 -27.32
C ILE A 645 24.37 -50.86 -28.54
N GLU A 646 25.68 -50.96 -28.64
CA GLU A 646 26.35 -51.71 -29.69
C GLU A 646 26.72 -53.12 -29.22
N PHE A 647 26.43 -54.09 -30.05
CA PHE A 647 26.88 -55.47 -29.94
C PHE A 647 27.86 -55.75 -31.08
N GLY A 648 29.06 -56.25 -30.80
CA GLY A 648 30.08 -56.44 -31.82
C GLY A 648 31.05 -57.59 -31.53
N MET A 649 32.03 -57.74 -32.43
CA MET A 649 33.12 -58.72 -32.30
C MET A 649 34.46 -58.00 -32.22
N SER A 650 35.29 -58.29 -31.23
CA SER A 650 36.56 -57.57 -31.01
C SER A 650 37.60 -57.80 -32.12
N LEU A 651 37.42 -58.85 -32.94
CA LEU A 651 38.21 -59.10 -34.15
C LEU A 651 37.75 -58.27 -35.37
N TYR A 652 36.52 -57.75 -35.35
CA TYR A 652 35.89 -57.00 -36.44
C TYR A 652 35.13 -55.76 -35.94
N PRO A 653 35.74 -54.88 -35.12
CA PRO A 653 35.04 -53.76 -34.46
C PRO A 653 34.53 -52.67 -35.43
N GLU A 654 34.97 -52.67 -36.69
CA GLU A 654 34.41 -51.78 -37.74
C GLU A 654 33.05 -52.26 -38.28
N VAL A 655 32.58 -53.45 -37.88
CA VAL A 655 31.32 -54.06 -38.32
C VAL A 655 30.57 -54.64 -37.11
N PRO A 656 29.77 -53.84 -36.38
CA PRO A 656 28.96 -54.35 -35.29
C PRO A 656 27.91 -55.36 -35.77
N ILE A 657 27.57 -56.30 -34.90
CA ILE A 657 26.51 -57.29 -35.11
C ILE A 657 25.15 -56.57 -35.16
N ALA A 658 24.93 -55.66 -34.22
CA ALA A 658 23.80 -54.73 -34.23
C ALA A 658 24.09 -53.52 -33.33
N THR A 659 23.49 -52.38 -33.67
CA THR A 659 23.32 -51.26 -32.73
C THR A 659 21.83 -51.09 -32.47
N VAL A 660 21.41 -51.10 -31.21
CA VAL A 660 20.01 -50.96 -30.81
C VAL A 660 19.84 -49.79 -29.85
N ASN A 661 18.72 -49.07 -29.97
CA ASN A 661 18.41 -47.95 -29.09
C ASN A 661 17.37 -48.39 -28.05
N ILE A 662 17.68 -48.17 -26.77
CA ILE A 662 16.81 -48.48 -25.62
C ILE A 662 16.67 -47.25 -24.72
N SER A 663 15.66 -47.23 -23.86
CA SER A 663 15.51 -46.19 -22.82
C SER A 663 15.60 -46.82 -21.43
N VAL A 664 16.40 -46.20 -20.55
CA VAL A 664 16.76 -46.74 -19.24
C VAL A 664 16.53 -45.67 -18.18
N GLU A 665 15.40 -45.77 -17.48
CA GLU A 665 15.02 -44.85 -16.39
C GLU A 665 16.10 -44.84 -15.27
N PRO A 666 16.29 -43.70 -14.58
CA PRO A 666 17.20 -43.58 -13.43
C PRO A 666 17.04 -44.66 -12.37
N GLY A 667 18.15 -45.29 -11.99
CA GLY A 667 18.21 -46.39 -11.02
C GLY A 667 17.67 -47.73 -11.53
N MET A 668 17.21 -47.82 -12.77
CA MET A 668 16.61 -49.02 -13.37
C MET A 668 17.57 -49.71 -14.35
N SER A 669 17.09 -50.81 -14.95
CA SER A 669 17.75 -51.48 -16.06
C SER A 669 16.77 -51.89 -17.15
N HIS A 670 17.27 -52.01 -18.38
CA HIS A 670 16.51 -52.43 -19.55
C HIS A 670 17.30 -53.49 -20.34
N GLU A 671 16.59 -54.47 -20.88
CA GLU A 671 17.16 -55.58 -21.63
C GLU A 671 17.39 -55.21 -23.10
N ALA A 672 18.65 -55.07 -23.52
CA ALA A 672 19.06 -54.95 -24.91
C ALA A 672 19.18 -56.34 -25.56
N ARG A 673 18.82 -56.45 -26.84
CA ARG A 673 18.83 -57.72 -27.61
C ARG A 673 19.37 -57.51 -29.02
N ALA A 674 20.27 -58.40 -29.47
CA ALA A 674 20.80 -58.41 -30.83
C ALA A 674 20.82 -59.84 -31.41
N ASP A 675 20.21 -60.04 -32.57
CA ASP A 675 20.23 -61.33 -33.27
C ASP A 675 21.50 -61.47 -34.12
N PHE A 676 22.41 -62.35 -33.70
CA PHE A 676 23.65 -62.68 -34.41
C PHE A 676 23.44 -63.87 -35.34
N LEU A 677 23.39 -63.62 -36.65
CA LEU A 677 23.51 -64.67 -37.67
C LEU A 677 24.99 -65.07 -37.79
N ILE A 678 25.32 -66.28 -37.35
CA ILE A 678 26.67 -66.83 -37.39
C ILE A 678 27.05 -67.08 -38.85
N ASN A 679 27.97 -66.27 -39.36
CA ASN A 679 28.46 -66.29 -40.74
C ASN A 679 29.94 -66.74 -40.84
N ILE A 680 30.45 -67.35 -39.77
CA ILE A 680 31.83 -67.83 -39.63
C ILE A 680 31.82 -69.36 -39.62
N THR A 681 32.65 -69.98 -40.45
CA THR A 681 32.77 -71.44 -40.63
C THR A 681 33.66 -72.10 -39.61
N ASP A 682 34.64 -71.35 -39.11
CA ASP A 682 35.79 -71.85 -38.36
C ASP A 682 35.44 -71.90 -36.87
N GLY A 683 35.45 -73.11 -36.29
CA GLY A 683 35.09 -73.34 -34.89
C GLY A 683 36.21 -72.96 -33.93
N ASP A 684 36.04 -71.83 -33.24
CA ASP A 684 36.97 -71.30 -32.22
C ASP A 684 36.21 -70.46 -31.18
N THR A 685 36.93 -69.94 -30.18
CA THR A 685 36.43 -68.95 -29.23
C THR A 685 36.62 -67.54 -29.77
N TYR A 686 35.52 -66.84 -30.01
CA TYR A 686 35.48 -65.47 -30.49
C TYR A 686 35.15 -64.52 -29.33
N SER A 687 35.84 -63.38 -29.27
CA SER A 687 35.52 -62.35 -28.29
C SER A 687 34.42 -61.42 -28.84
N LEU A 688 33.34 -61.31 -28.09
CA LEU A 688 32.20 -60.43 -28.34
C LEU A 688 32.18 -59.29 -27.32
N TYR A 689 31.63 -58.14 -27.69
CA TYR A 689 31.45 -57.03 -26.76
C TYR A 689 30.03 -56.47 -26.77
N VAL A 690 29.66 -55.83 -25.66
CA VAL A 690 28.48 -54.97 -25.51
C VAL A 690 28.94 -53.62 -24.98
N MET A 691 28.56 -52.54 -25.67
CA MET A 691 28.93 -51.16 -25.33
C MET A 691 27.68 -50.29 -25.24
N ALA A 692 27.37 -49.81 -24.04
CA ALA A 692 26.41 -48.73 -23.82
C ALA A 692 27.03 -47.37 -24.19
N ASP A 693 26.16 -46.41 -24.51
CA ASP A 693 26.46 -45.19 -25.25
C ASP A 693 27.59 -45.31 -26.29
N SER A 694 27.43 -46.26 -27.21
CA SER A 694 28.38 -46.49 -28.31
C SER A 694 28.63 -45.28 -29.22
N GLY A 695 27.82 -44.23 -29.12
CA GLY A 695 27.97 -42.97 -29.85
C GLY A 695 28.72 -41.87 -29.09
N TYR A 696 29.02 -42.05 -27.79
CA TYR A 696 29.55 -41.01 -26.88
C TYR A 696 28.73 -39.70 -26.96
N LEU A 697 27.41 -39.83 -26.84
CA LEU A 697 26.44 -38.74 -26.89
C LEU A 697 26.18 -38.12 -25.52
N TYR A 698 26.44 -38.86 -24.44
CA TYR A 698 26.25 -38.47 -23.05
C TYR A 698 27.61 -38.30 -22.35
N ALA A 699 27.65 -37.50 -21.28
CA ALA A 699 28.87 -37.19 -20.54
C ALA A 699 28.77 -37.79 -19.15
N GLU A 700 29.17 -39.05 -19.03
CA GLU A 700 28.78 -39.93 -17.94
C GLU A 700 29.49 -39.62 -16.63
N LYS A 701 28.90 -40.07 -15.51
CA LYS A 701 29.58 -40.07 -14.20
C LYS A 701 30.77 -41.01 -14.18
N ASN A 702 30.71 -42.10 -14.96
CA ASN A 702 31.73 -43.14 -14.98
C ASN A 702 31.89 -43.77 -16.37
N GLU A 703 32.66 -43.12 -17.23
CA GLU A 703 33.09 -43.55 -18.58
C GLU A 703 33.88 -44.90 -18.65
N THR A 704 33.73 -45.80 -17.67
CA THR A 704 34.52 -47.04 -17.53
C THR A 704 33.70 -48.30 -17.18
N ASN A 705 32.38 -48.19 -17.00
CA ASN A 705 31.47 -49.31 -16.74
C ASN A 705 30.45 -49.57 -17.88
N ASN A 706 30.51 -48.77 -18.94
CA ASN A 706 29.64 -48.84 -20.12
C ASN A 706 30.05 -49.91 -21.16
N TYR A 707 31.25 -50.50 -21.04
CA TYR A 707 31.76 -51.55 -21.94
C TYR A 707 31.99 -52.88 -21.20
N VAL A 708 31.60 -54.00 -21.83
CA VAL A 708 31.99 -55.36 -21.42
C VAL A 708 32.34 -56.24 -22.62
N GLU A 709 33.29 -57.14 -22.43
CA GLU A 709 33.80 -58.08 -23.43
C GLU A 709 33.81 -59.51 -22.87
N PHE A 710 33.46 -60.50 -23.70
CA PHE A 710 33.18 -61.87 -23.28
C PHE A 710 33.46 -62.94 -24.35
N ASP A 711 33.82 -64.15 -23.91
CA ASP A 711 34.08 -65.30 -24.78
C ASP A 711 32.77 -65.93 -25.30
N PHE A 712 32.69 -66.14 -26.62
CA PHE A 712 31.63 -66.92 -27.29
C PHE A 712 32.24 -68.01 -28.16
N VAL A 713 31.86 -69.26 -27.92
CA VAL A 713 32.36 -70.41 -28.69
C VAL A 713 31.44 -70.67 -29.89
N ILE A 714 32.02 -70.70 -31.08
CA ILE A 714 31.36 -71.16 -32.30
C ILE A 714 31.76 -72.63 -32.52
N ASP A 715 30.76 -73.49 -32.72
CA ASP A 715 30.99 -74.91 -33.06
C ASP A 715 31.47 -75.01 -34.52
N GLN A 716 32.49 -75.84 -34.75
CA GLN A 716 33.02 -76.12 -36.10
C GLN A 716 31.89 -76.60 -37.02
N LEU A 717 31.74 -75.97 -38.18
CA LEU A 717 30.81 -76.44 -39.20
C LEU A 717 31.27 -77.81 -39.73
N ALA A 718 30.36 -78.79 -39.64
CA ALA A 718 30.48 -80.12 -40.25
C ALA A 718 29.25 -80.37 -41.14
N ILE A 719 29.46 -80.94 -42.33
CA ILE A 719 28.45 -81.05 -43.39
C ILE A 719 28.37 -82.46 -43.97
N ASP A 720 27.17 -82.82 -44.46
CA ASP A 720 26.96 -83.91 -45.40
C ASP A 720 26.66 -83.33 -46.79
N PHE A 721 27.03 -84.05 -47.85
CA PHE A 721 26.68 -83.74 -49.25
C PHE A 721 25.67 -84.77 -49.78
N ASP A 722 24.67 -84.31 -50.55
CA ASP A 722 23.83 -85.14 -51.43
C ASP A 722 24.09 -84.69 -52.88
N VAL A 723 24.85 -85.50 -53.62
CA VAL A 723 25.33 -85.17 -54.98
C VAL A 723 24.47 -85.88 -56.03
N SER A 724 23.95 -85.10 -56.99
CA SER A 724 22.99 -85.57 -57.98
C SER A 724 23.18 -84.91 -59.36
N GLY A 725 22.33 -85.25 -60.32
CA GLY A 725 22.40 -84.79 -61.72
C GLY A 725 23.37 -85.58 -62.61
N LEU A 726 24.23 -86.42 -62.04
CA LEU A 726 25.32 -87.09 -62.76
C LEU A 726 24.86 -88.22 -63.73
N SER A 727 25.46 -88.23 -64.92
CA SER A 727 25.55 -89.38 -65.83
C SER A 727 26.72 -90.30 -65.43
N THR A 728 26.64 -91.59 -65.78
CA THR A 728 27.74 -92.56 -65.59
C THR A 728 28.81 -92.47 -66.69
N GLU A 729 28.46 -91.92 -67.85
CA GLU A 729 29.31 -91.82 -69.04
C GLU A 729 29.18 -90.39 -69.63
N TYR A 730 30.31 -89.79 -70.03
CA TYR A 730 30.41 -88.48 -70.72
C TYR A 730 31.44 -88.51 -71.85
N GLU A 731 31.33 -87.63 -72.84
CA GLU A 731 32.35 -87.43 -73.88
C GLU A 731 33.22 -86.19 -73.60
N ALA A 732 34.40 -86.11 -74.21
CA ALA A 732 35.22 -84.90 -74.18
C ALA A 732 34.50 -83.71 -74.85
N ASP A 733 34.64 -82.50 -74.29
CA ASP A 733 33.90 -81.26 -74.65
C ASP A 733 32.43 -81.21 -74.14
N ASP A 734 31.93 -82.22 -73.42
CA ASP A 734 30.64 -82.13 -72.70
C ASP A 734 30.72 -81.18 -71.48
N THR A 735 29.55 -80.69 -71.03
CA THR A 735 29.41 -79.99 -69.75
C THR A 735 28.66 -80.87 -68.76
N ILE A 736 29.30 -81.18 -67.65
CA ILE A 736 28.70 -81.85 -66.50
C ILE A 736 27.85 -80.82 -65.75
N VAL A 737 26.63 -81.20 -65.37
CA VAL A 737 25.80 -80.45 -64.41
C VAL A 737 25.77 -81.24 -63.12
N VAL A 738 26.20 -80.61 -62.02
CA VAL A 738 26.30 -81.23 -60.69
C VAL A 738 25.33 -80.50 -59.76
N ASP A 739 24.23 -81.17 -59.42
CA ASP A 739 23.20 -80.66 -58.52
C ASP A 739 23.50 -81.17 -57.10
N VAL A 740 23.95 -80.29 -56.21
CA VAL A 740 24.40 -80.65 -54.84
C VAL A 740 23.48 -80.02 -53.82
N ILE A 741 23.09 -80.78 -52.79
CA ILE A 741 22.46 -80.25 -51.57
C ILE A 741 23.43 -80.47 -50.41
N ILE A 742 23.70 -79.41 -49.63
CA ILE A 742 24.54 -79.48 -48.43
C ILE A 742 23.68 -79.35 -47.18
N THR A 743 23.78 -80.32 -46.27
CA THR A 743 23.08 -80.34 -44.98
C THR A 743 24.06 -80.34 -43.80
N TYR A 744 23.60 -79.96 -42.61
CA TYR A 744 24.41 -80.12 -41.39
C TYR A 744 24.58 -81.61 -41.10
N ALA A 745 25.82 -82.04 -40.82
CA ALA A 745 26.18 -83.45 -40.72
C ALA A 745 25.25 -84.26 -39.78
N GLY A 746 24.78 -85.41 -40.27
CA GLY A 746 23.81 -86.28 -39.60
C GLY A 746 22.36 -85.78 -39.62
N THR A 747 22.02 -84.79 -40.46
CA THR A 747 20.67 -84.21 -40.50
C THR A 747 20.16 -83.93 -41.92
N GLU A 748 18.83 -83.93 -42.07
CA GLU A 748 18.11 -83.47 -43.27
C GLU A 748 17.99 -81.92 -43.35
N THR A 749 18.75 -81.16 -42.53
CA THR A 749 18.59 -79.70 -42.46
C THR A 749 19.61 -79.01 -43.38
N PRO A 750 19.19 -78.21 -44.36
CA PRO A 750 20.12 -77.56 -45.28
C PRO A 750 20.99 -76.49 -44.60
N VAL A 751 22.22 -76.30 -45.10
CA VAL A 751 23.12 -75.21 -44.69
C VAL A 751 22.92 -74.02 -45.65
N PRO A 752 22.26 -72.93 -45.23
CA PRO A 752 21.92 -71.82 -46.11
C PRO A 752 23.10 -70.88 -46.34
N LEU A 753 23.21 -70.33 -47.57
CA LEU A 753 24.18 -69.29 -47.94
C LEU A 753 25.66 -69.64 -47.69
N LEU A 754 26.00 -70.93 -47.58
CA LEU A 754 27.37 -71.43 -47.38
C LEU A 754 28.28 -70.96 -48.52
N ARG A 755 29.47 -70.47 -48.17
CA ARG A 755 30.41 -69.84 -49.09
C ARG A 755 31.49 -70.81 -49.56
N GLY A 756 32.05 -70.56 -50.75
CA GLY A 756 33.22 -71.27 -51.24
C GLY A 756 32.95 -72.68 -51.74
N VAL A 757 31.69 -73.02 -52.05
CA VAL A 757 31.38 -74.35 -52.60
C VAL A 757 31.80 -74.40 -54.06
N SER A 758 32.56 -75.41 -54.44
CA SER A 758 32.98 -75.65 -55.83
C SER A 758 33.05 -77.15 -56.12
N VAL A 759 33.15 -77.51 -57.40
CA VAL A 759 33.27 -78.90 -57.84
C VAL A 759 34.49 -79.06 -58.74
N GLU A 760 35.29 -80.08 -58.43
CA GLU A 760 36.49 -80.45 -59.18
C GLU A 760 36.29 -81.76 -59.95
N LEU A 761 36.89 -81.85 -61.14
CA LEU A 761 37.14 -83.13 -61.81
C LEU A 761 38.58 -83.55 -61.50
N ARG A 762 38.76 -84.72 -60.87
CA ARG A 762 40.06 -85.26 -60.45
C ARG A 762 40.41 -86.57 -61.18
N LEU A 763 41.71 -86.85 -61.26
CA LEU A 763 42.27 -88.13 -61.71
C LEU A 763 43.42 -88.53 -60.79
N ASP A 764 43.42 -89.77 -60.28
CA ASP A 764 44.40 -90.26 -59.27
C ASP A 764 44.58 -89.30 -58.07
N GLY A 765 43.51 -88.59 -57.68
CA GLY A 765 43.49 -87.58 -56.61
C GLY A 765 44.05 -86.20 -56.97
N ALA A 766 44.47 -85.96 -58.21
CA ALA A 766 44.94 -84.67 -58.70
C ALA A 766 43.82 -83.91 -59.45
N SER A 767 43.64 -82.62 -59.13
CA SER A 767 42.68 -81.74 -59.81
C SER A 767 43.06 -81.48 -61.27
N ILE A 768 42.10 -81.66 -62.19
CA ILE A 768 42.24 -81.45 -63.64
C ILE A 768 41.53 -80.17 -64.07
N VAL A 769 40.33 -79.91 -63.53
CA VAL A 769 39.56 -78.67 -63.69
C VAL A 769 38.67 -78.47 -62.46
N SER A 770 38.44 -77.21 -62.08
CA SER A 770 37.52 -76.82 -61.00
C SER A 770 36.51 -75.78 -61.54
N SER A 771 35.35 -75.70 -60.90
CA SER A 771 34.39 -74.61 -61.13
C SER A 771 34.84 -73.30 -60.49
N ASP A 772 34.15 -72.21 -60.79
CA ASP A 772 34.13 -71.05 -59.89
C ASP A 772 33.46 -71.43 -58.56
N GLU A 773 33.79 -70.71 -57.48
CA GLU A 773 33.11 -70.83 -56.18
C GLU A 773 31.71 -70.19 -56.21
N VAL A 774 30.73 -70.85 -55.57
CA VAL A 774 29.34 -70.39 -55.46
C VAL A 774 28.83 -70.39 -54.02
N TYR A 775 27.57 -69.94 -53.86
CA TYR A 775 26.84 -69.90 -52.59
C TYR A 775 25.66 -70.87 -52.61
N THR A 776 25.38 -71.58 -51.52
CA THR A 776 24.14 -72.37 -51.40
C THR A 776 22.90 -71.46 -51.33
N THR A 777 21.76 -71.93 -51.83
CA THR A 777 20.48 -71.23 -51.62
C THR A 777 20.00 -71.35 -50.17
N ALA A 778 18.85 -70.77 -49.83
CA ALA A 778 18.24 -70.96 -48.50
C ALA A 778 17.88 -72.43 -48.22
N GLU A 779 17.69 -73.22 -49.29
CA GLU A 779 17.42 -74.66 -49.28
C GLU A 779 18.70 -75.50 -49.30
N GLY A 780 19.89 -74.91 -49.12
CA GLY A 780 21.18 -75.63 -49.11
C GLY A 780 21.64 -76.17 -50.46
N ALA A 781 20.86 -75.91 -51.52
CA ALA A 781 21.07 -76.47 -52.85
C ALA A 781 21.93 -75.55 -53.74
N ILE A 782 22.63 -76.15 -54.70
CA ILE A 782 23.33 -75.50 -55.81
C ILE A 782 23.26 -76.36 -57.07
N SER A 783 23.52 -75.74 -58.22
CA SER A 783 23.71 -76.42 -59.51
C SER A 783 24.96 -75.83 -60.17
N ILE A 784 26.03 -76.62 -60.28
CA ILE A 784 27.33 -76.20 -60.82
C ILE A 784 27.51 -76.81 -62.22
N ASN A 785 27.96 -75.99 -63.17
CA ASN A 785 28.34 -76.44 -64.51
C ASN A 785 29.86 -76.59 -64.58
N LEU A 786 30.34 -77.80 -64.87
CA LEU A 786 31.77 -78.12 -64.99
C LEU A 786 32.07 -78.65 -66.41
N GLY A 787 32.84 -77.88 -67.19
CA GLY A 787 33.19 -78.23 -68.56
C GLY A 787 34.33 -79.24 -68.65
N ILE A 788 34.15 -80.33 -69.38
CA ILE A 788 35.16 -81.36 -69.60
C ILE A 788 36.16 -80.87 -70.65
N PRO A 789 37.48 -80.84 -70.37
CA PRO A 789 38.49 -80.41 -71.35
C PRO A 789 38.47 -81.25 -72.65
N PRO A 790 38.50 -80.64 -73.86
CA PRO A 790 38.38 -81.34 -75.13
C PRO A 790 39.60 -82.20 -75.53
N GLU A 791 40.70 -82.14 -74.77
CA GLU A 791 41.92 -82.96 -74.97
C GLU A 791 42.11 -84.03 -73.87
N ILE A 792 41.06 -84.33 -73.09
CA ILE A 792 41.10 -85.32 -72.00
C ILE A 792 41.26 -86.77 -72.51
N GLU A 793 42.07 -87.58 -71.82
CA GLU A 793 42.24 -89.01 -72.15
C GLU A 793 41.08 -89.84 -71.58
N SER A 794 40.62 -90.87 -72.32
CA SER A 794 39.51 -91.73 -71.86
C SER A 794 39.86 -92.52 -70.61
N GLY A 795 38.97 -92.52 -69.61
CA GLY A 795 39.11 -93.31 -68.39
C GLY A 795 38.13 -92.91 -67.30
N THR A 796 38.28 -93.54 -66.13
CA THR A 796 37.53 -93.21 -64.91
C THR A 796 38.16 -91.97 -64.24
N TYR A 797 37.36 -90.92 -64.09
CA TYR A 797 37.66 -89.72 -63.31
C TYR A 797 36.75 -89.70 -62.07
N SER A 798 36.99 -88.78 -61.14
CA SER A 798 36.09 -88.53 -60.03
C SER A 798 35.67 -87.06 -59.95
N ILE A 799 34.41 -86.84 -59.61
CA ILE A 799 33.84 -85.53 -59.35
C ILE A 799 33.89 -85.33 -57.84
N VAL A 800 34.64 -84.32 -57.39
CA VAL A 800 34.77 -84.01 -55.96
C VAL A 800 34.10 -82.69 -55.64
N CYS A 801 33.10 -82.73 -54.76
CA CYS A 801 32.49 -81.53 -54.18
C CYS A 801 33.35 -81.07 -53.00
N VAL A 802 33.72 -79.78 -52.98
CA VAL A 802 34.57 -79.19 -51.93
C VAL A 802 33.98 -77.86 -51.45
N VAL A 803 34.28 -77.50 -50.19
CA VAL A 803 33.93 -76.18 -49.62
C VAL A 803 35.20 -75.52 -49.10
N ALA A 804 35.51 -74.31 -49.59
CA ALA A 804 36.70 -73.58 -49.18
C ALA A 804 36.68 -73.29 -47.66
N GLY A 805 37.65 -73.85 -46.94
CA GLY A 805 37.77 -73.74 -45.48
C GLY A 805 37.35 -74.98 -44.69
N LEU A 806 36.77 -76.00 -45.34
CA LEU A 806 36.43 -77.28 -44.73
C LEU A 806 37.32 -78.41 -45.26
N ASP A 807 37.54 -79.45 -44.45
CA ASP A 807 38.22 -80.69 -44.87
C ASP A 807 37.22 -81.70 -45.49
N GLU A 808 35.93 -81.53 -45.23
CA GLU A 808 34.82 -82.32 -45.76
C GLU A 808 34.70 -82.17 -47.29
N SER A 809 34.63 -83.32 -47.97
CA SER A 809 34.38 -83.43 -49.40
C SER A 809 33.72 -84.78 -49.74
N ASP A 810 33.00 -84.82 -50.85
CA ASP A 810 32.35 -86.03 -51.38
C ASP A 810 32.83 -86.33 -52.80
N GLU A 811 32.97 -87.61 -53.15
CA GLU A 811 33.70 -88.08 -54.35
C GLU A 811 32.92 -89.17 -55.13
N GLU A 812 32.33 -88.80 -56.26
CA GLU A 812 31.54 -89.70 -57.14
C GLU A 812 32.28 -90.00 -58.46
N PRO A 813 32.43 -91.28 -58.88
CA PRO A 813 33.20 -91.66 -60.07
C PRO A 813 32.40 -91.58 -61.39
N VAL A 814 33.05 -91.12 -62.45
CA VAL A 814 32.47 -90.98 -63.81
C VAL A 814 33.42 -91.50 -64.89
N GLU A 815 32.90 -92.15 -65.94
CA GLU A 815 33.68 -92.51 -67.13
C GLU A 815 33.65 -91.38 -68.16
N ILE A 816 34.81 -91.03 -68.72
CA ILE A 816 34.95 -90.01 -69.77
C ILE A 816 35.56 -90.65 -71.03
N HIS A 817 35.11 -90.23 -72.21
CA HIS A 817 35.53 -90.76 -73.51
C HIS A 817 36.14 -89.68 -74.43
N GLY A 818 37.39 -89.86 -74.86
CA GLY A 818 38.14 -88.97 -75.75
C GLY A 818 38.04 -89.35 -77.25
N THR A 819 38.02 -88.34 -78.13
CA THR A 819 37.65 -88.50 -79.55
C THR A 819 38.84 -88.77 -80.50
N VAL A 820 38.62 -89.53 -81.59
CA VAL A 820 39.65 -89.88 -82.59
C VAL A 820 39.24 -89.45 -84.02
N SER A 821 40.22 -89.02 -84.83
CA SER A 821 40.01 -88.12 -85.98
C SER A 821 39.76 -88.77 -87.37
N GLY A 822 38.89 -88.14 -88.19
CA GLY A 822 39.17 -87.93 -89.63
C GLY A 822 38.02 -88.07 -90.66
N GLY A 823 37.80 -87.06 -91.52
CA GLY A 823 37.57 -87.37 -92.96
C GLY A 823 36.50 -86.70 -93.85
N GLY A 824 36.20 -85.39 -93.76
CA GLY A 824 35.84 -84.57 -94.95
C GLY A 824 34.38 -84.55 -95.50
N ILE A 825 33.97 -83.39 -96.04
CA ILE A 825 32.60 -83.09 -96.54
C ILE A 825 32.65 -82.41 -97.95
N PRO A 826 31.74 -82.71 -98.91
CA PRO A 826 31.77 -82.12 -100.26
C PRO A 826 31.28 -80.66 -100.37
N LEU A 827 31.93 -79.89 -101.25
CA LEU A 827 31.82 -78.41 -101.37
C LEU A 827 30.49 -77.84 -101.93
N LEU A 828 29.51 -78.68 -102.28
CA LEU A 828 28.30 -78.21 -102.99
C LEU A 828 27.20 -77.61 -102.10
N VAL A 829 27.20 -77.91 -100.80
CA VAL A 829 26.20 -77.39 -99.84
C VAL A 829 26.41 -75.90 -99.53
N TRP A 830 27.68 -75.46 -99.50
CA TRP A 830 28.09 -74.12 -99.09
C TRP A 830 27.49 -72.97 -99.91
N ILE A 831 27.21 -73.20 -101.20
CA ILE A 831 26.70 -72.16 -102.11
C ILE A 831 25.24 -71.78 -101.81
N VAL A 832 24.45 -72.69 -101.24
CA VAL A 832 23.04 -72.43 -100.90
C VAL A 832 22.91 -71.66 -99.58
N VAL A 833 23.80 -71.90 -98.61
CA VAL A 833 23.72 -71.31 -97.26
C VAL A 833 24.19 -69.84 -97.23
N ILE A 834 25.29 -69.51 -97.91
CA ILE A 834 25.82 -68.13 -97.96
C ILE A 834 24.78 -67.14 -98.52
N GLY A 835 24.00 -67.55 -99.52
CA GLY A 835 23.01 -66.71 -100.17
C GLY A 835 21.84 -66.29 -99.27
N ALA A 836 21.50 -67.07 -98.24
CA ALA A 836 20.42 -66.76 -97.31
C ALA A 836 20.86 -65.78 -96.21
N ILE A 837 22.07 -65.94 -95.68
CA ILE A 837 22.57 -65.17 -94.53
C ILE A 837 22.85 -63.70 -94.91
N ALA A 838 23.39 -63.46 -96.11
CA ALA A 838 23.73 -62.11 -96.58
C ALA A 838 22.53 -61.15 -96.68
N ALA A 839 21.32 -61.68 -96.90
CA ALA A 839 20.11 -60.86 -97.04
C ALA A 839 19.58 -60.33 -95.69
N VAL A 840 19.81 -61.04 -94.59
CA VAL A 840 19.28 -60.69 -93.26
C VAL A 840 20.15 -59.62 -92.59
N VAL A 841 21.47 -59.76 -92.66
CA VAL A 841 22.43 -58.85 -92.00
C VAL A 841 22.31 -57.41 -92.52
N ILE A 842 22.24 -57.23 -93.85
CA ILE A 842 22.20 -55.90 -94.48
C ILE A 842 20.93 -55.11 -94.08
N GLY A 843 19.81 -55.78 -93.81
CA GLY A 843 18.58 -55.13 -93.37
C GLY A 843 18.64 -54.60 -91.94
N PHE A 844 19.39 -55.24 -91.05
CA PHE A 844 19.43 -54.89 -89.62
C PHE A 844 20.42 -53.75 -89.31
N THR A 845 21.58 -53.73 -89.97
CA THR A 845 22.62 -52.71 -89.71
C THR A 845 22.23 -51.30 -90.19
N ALA A 846 21.24 -51.17 -91.07
CA ALA A 846 20.81 -49.88 -91.63
C ALA A 846 19.90 -49.06 -90.70
N TYR A 847 19.29 -49.68 -89.69
CA TYR A 847 18.23 -49.04 -88.88
C TYR A 847 18.78 -48.25 -87.67
N THR A 848 19.84 -48.73 -87.03
CA THR A 848 20.34 -48.19 -85.76
C THR A 848 21.34 -47.04 -85.90
N TYR A 849 21.84 -46.75 -87.11
CA TYR A 849 22.91 -45.76 -87.34
C TYR A 849 22.42 -44.31 -87.59
N VAL A 850 21.11 -44.06 -87.51
CA VAL A 850 20.49 -42.79 -88.01
C VAL A 850 20.04 -41.83 -86.90
N TYR A 851 19.87 -42.28 -85.65
CA TYR A 851 19.38 -41.44 -84.54
C TYR A 851 20.25 -41.59 -83.28
N GLY A 852 20.67 -40.45 -82.70
CA GLY A 852 21.69 -40.37 -81.65
C GLY A 852 21.22 -39.78 -80.30
N LEU A 853 22.19 -39.49 -79.42
CA LEU A 853 22.00 -39.22 -77.99
C LEU A 853 21.37 -37.85 -77.66
N GLY A 854 20.71 -37.79 -76.48
CA GLY A 854 20.32 -36.57 -75.78
C GLY A 854 20.16 -36.82 -74.27
N LYS A 855 20.36 -35.80 -73.41
CA LYS A 855 20.27 -35.93 -71.94
C LYS A 855 18.82 -36.01 -71.43
N LEU A 856 18.64 -36.74 -70.33
CA LEU A 856 17.39 -36.93 -69.59
C LEU A 856 17.46 -36.23 -68.21
N VAL A 857 16.30 -35.89 -67.65
CA VAL A 857 16.08 -35.36 -66.29
C VAL A 857 14.81 -36.01 -65.73
N GLU A 858 14.72 -36.24 -64.43
CA GLU A 858 13.60 -36.96 -63.81
C GLU A 858 12.39 -36.05 -63.50
N CYS A 859 11.18 -36.57 -63.67
CA CYS A 859 9.93 -35.85 -63.40
C CYS A 859 9.44 -36.06 -61.95
N GLY A 860 9.57 -35.05 -61.10
CA GLY A 860 9.26 -35.11 -59.65
C GLY A 860 7.83 -35.49 -59.23
N GLU A 861 6.87 -35.52 -60.16
CA GLU A 861 5.50 -36.02 -59.92
C GLU A 861 5.33 -37.53 -60.22
N CYS A 862 6.25 -38.18 -60.95
CA CYS A 862 6.02 -39.56 -61.42
C CYS A 862 7.27 -40.41 -61.75
N GLY A 863 8.47 -39.98 -61.31
CA GLY A 863 9.71 -40.75 -61.39
C GLY A 863 10.17 -41.16 -62.80
N GLU A 864 9.74 -40.43 -63.83
CA GLU A 864 10.01 -40.78 -65.23
C GLU A 864 11.10 -39.88 -65.83
N PHE A 865 12.07 -40.48 -66.51
CA PHE A 865 13.18 -39.76 -67.14
C PHE A 865 12.74 -39.14 -68.48
N ILE A 866 12.63 -37.81 -68.51
CA ILE A 866 12.17 -37.03 -69.65
C ILE A 866 13.30 -36.18 -70.28
N PRO A 867 13.31 -35.96 -71.60
CA PRO A 867 14.31 -35.10 -72.25
C PRO A 867 14.18 -33.65 -71.77
N ALA A 868 15.31 -33.02 -71.44
CA ALA A 868 15.39 -31.72 -70.73
C ALA A 868 14.80 -30.48 -71.47
N ALA A 869 14.22 -30.64 -72.67
CA ALA A 869 13.52 -29.59 -73.41
C ALA A 869 11.98 -29.73 -73.37
N SER A 870 11.46 -30.72 -72.62
CA SER A 870 10.03 -31.05 -72.58
C SER A 870 9.25 -30.09 -71.67
N LYS A 871 8.50 -29.15 -72.25
CA LYS A 871 7.61 -28.25 -71.48
C LYS A 871 6.48 -28.97 -70.71
N ARG A 872 6.17 -30.21 -71.07
CA ARG A 872 5.09 -31.02 -70.50
C ARG A 872 5.55 -32.46 -70.33
N CYS A 873 5.26 -33.09 -69.19
CA CYS A 873 5.60 -34.50 -68.96
C CYS A 873 4.69 -35.42 -69.80
N PRO A 874 5.22 -36.33 -70.66
CA PRO A 874 4.38 -37.21 -71.48
C PRO A 874 3.59 -38.27 -70.72
N LYS A 875 3.95 -38.56 -69.45
CA LYS A 875 3.34 -39.63 -68.63
C LYS A 875 2.19 -39.12 -67.76
N CYS A 876 2.36 -38.00 -67.07
CA CYS A 876 1.34 -37.40 -66.18
C CYS A 876 0.70 -36.11 -66.73
N GLY A 877 1.22 -35.52 -67.81
CA GLY A 877 0.62 -34.35 -68.47
C GLY A 877 0.85 -32.99 -67.80
N VAL A 878 1.59 -32.93 -66.68
CA VAL A 878 1.95 -31.66 -66.02
C VAL A 878 2.77 -30.77 -66.95
N GLU A 879 2.46 -29.47 -66.97
CA GLU A 879 3.06 -28.46 -67.86
C GLU A 879 3.76 -27.40 -67.01
N PHE A 880 5.03 -27.12 -67.31
CA PHE A 880 5.89 -26.33 -66.44
C PHE A 880 5.91 -24.85 -66.82
N GLU A 881 5.21 -24.02 -66.04
CA GLU A 881 5.31 -22.55 -66.06
C GLU A 881 5.73 -22.04 -64.67
N VAL A 882 6.45 -20.91 -64.62
CA VAL A 882 7.08 -20.37 -63.40
C VAL A 882 6.75 -18.88 -63.22
N GLY A 883 6.57 -18.45 -61.96
CA GLY A 883 6.54 -17.02 -61.60
C GLY A 883 5.29 -16.46 -60.92
N THR A 884 4.29 -17.28 -60.56
CA THR A 884 3.10 -16.81 -59.79
C THR A 884 2.68 -17.76 -58.68
N MET A 885 2.36 -17.20 -57.52
CA MET A 885 1.63 -17.87 -56.43
C MET A 885 0.13 -17.53 -56.49
N LYS A 886 -0.69 -18.07 -55.58
CA LYS A 886 -2.15 -17.92 -55.64
C LYS A 886 -2.70 -17.34 -54.33
N CYS A 887 -3.38 -16.20 -54.43
CA CYS A 887 -4.01 -15.51 -53.30
C CYS A 887 -5.02 -16.42 -52.60
N SER A 888 -4.90 -16.58 -51.28
CA SER A 888 -5.80 -17.38 -50.44
C SER A 888 -7.25 -16.90 -50.51
N GLU A 889 -7.49 -15.60 -50.32
CA GLU A 889 -8.83 -15.01 -50.28
C GLU A 889 -9.57 -15.04 -51.63
N CYS A 890 -9.00 -14.45 -52.69
CA CYS A 890 -9.72 -14.30 -53.97
C CYS A 890 -9.37 -15.36 -55.03
N GLY A 891 -8.40 -16.25 -54.76
CA GLY A 891 -7.97 -17.28 -55.71
C GLY A 891 -7.25 -16.77 -56.97
N ALA A 892 -6.96 -15.47 -57.08
CA ALA A 892 -6.21 -14.90 -58.20
C ALA A 892 -4.72 -15.29 -58.15
N TRP A 893 -4.10 -15.41 -59.32
CA TRP A 893 -2.65 -15.62 -59.43
C TRP A 893 -1.91 -14.27 -59.30
N VAL A 894 -0.90 -14.23 -58.43
CA VAL A 894 -0.14 -13.04 -58.05
C VAL A 894 1.35 -13.32 -58.26
N PRO A 895 2.15 -12.37 -58.79
CA PRO A 895 3.61 -12.52 -58.87
C PRO A 895 4.23 -12.71 -57.48
N SER A 896 5.31 -13.49 -57.38
CA SER A 896 5.96 -13.83 -56.10
C SER A 896 6.47 -12.62 -55.29
N GLU A 897 6.80 -11.52 -55.97
CA GLU A 897 7.38 -10.31 -55.36
C GLU A 897 6.33 -9.27 -54.91
N SER A 898 5.02 -9.59 -54.95
CA SER A 898 3.95 -8.61 -54.71
C SER A 898 3.51 -8.61 -53.24
N SER A 899 3.80 -7.55 -52.49
CA SER A 899 3.38 -7.38 -51.08
C SER A 899 1.87 -7.22 -50.88
N GLU A 900 1.11 -6.95 -51.95
CA GLU A 900 -0.35 -6.93 -51.94
C GLU A 900 -0.95 -7.59 -53.19
N CYS A 901 -2.19 -8.07 -53.07
CA CYS A 901 -2.94 -8.69 -54.17
C CYS A 901 -3.67 -7.62 -55.00
N PRO A 902 -3.25 -7.33 -56.25
CA PRO A 902 -3.84 -6.25 -57.05
C PRO A 902 -5.29 -6.51 -57.53
N ASN A 903 -5.87 -7.67 -57.20
CA ASN A 903 -7.24 -8.06 -57.57
C ASN A 903 -8.24 -8.03 -56.40
N CYS A 904 -7.78 -8.03 -55.13
CA CYS A 904 -8.67 -7.93 -53.96
C CYS A 904 -8.15 -7.05 -52.81
N GLY A 905 -6.93 -6.49 -52.91
CA GLY A 905 -6.37 -5.57 -51.92
C GLY A 905 -5.82 -6.22 -50.64
N VAL A 906 -5.83 -7.55 -50.51
CA VAL A 906 -5.23 -8.21 -49.33
C VAL A 906 -3.71 -8.08 -49.37
N LYS A 907 -3.12 -7.60 -48.27
CA LYS A 907 -1.66 -7.51 -48.08
C LYS A 907 -1.10 -8.83 -47.55
N PHE A 908 0.10 -9.20 -47.98
CA PHE A 908 0.74 -10.47 -47.63
C PHE A 908 1.74 -10.31 -46.48
N VAL A 909 1.18 -10.15 -45.27
CA VAL A 909 1.81 -10.29 -43.94
C VAL A 909 2.72 -9.14 -43.46
N GLY A 910 2.52 -8.74 -42.20
CA GLY A 910 3.64 -8.47 -41.28
C GLY A 910 4.20 -7.05 -41.22
N GLU A 911 3.38 -6.06 -40.85
CA GLU A 911 3.85 -4.76 -40.36
C GLU A 911 3.30 -4.59 -38.94
N GLU A 912 4.18 -4.51 -37.93
CA GLU A 912 3.78 -4.32 -36.53
C GLU A 912 3.30 -2.87 -36.35
N ILE A 913 2.00 -2.72 -36.09
CA ILE A 913 1.47 -1.46 -35.57
C ILE A 913 1.89 -1.40 -34.10
N GLY A 914 2.73 -0.44 -33.73
CA GLY A 914 3.18 -0.26 -32.36
C GLY A 914 2.00 -0.06 -31.40
N GLU A 915 2.09 -0.63 -30.20
CA GLU A 915 0.98 -0.70 -29.24
C GLU A 915 0.49 0.71 -28.81
N GLU A 916 1.35 1.72 -28.93
CA GLU A 916 1.04 3.14 -28.74
C GLU A 916 -0.14 3.62 -29.63
N ASP A 917 -0.13 3.29 -30.93
CA ASP A 917 -1.12 3.77 -31.91
C ASP A 917 -2.49 3.08 -31.73
N TYR A 918 -2.52 1.87 -31.13
CA TYR A 918 -3.76 1.21 -30.72
C TYR A 918 -4.37 1.86 -29.47
N LEU A 919 -3.55 2.09 -28.43
CA LEU A 919 -4.00 2.67 -27.17
C LEU A 919 -4.45 4.14 -27.33
N GLU A 920 -3.77 4.94 -28.16
CA GLU A 920 -4.17 6.34 -28.41
C GLU A 920 -5.54 6.42 -29.10
N ASN A 921 -5.82 5.54 -30.07
CA ASN A 921 -7.13 5.48 -30.72
C ASN A 921 -8.24 4.96 -29.77
N MET A 922 -7.97 3.95 -28.92
CA MET A 922 -8.95 3.48 -27.94
C MET A 922 -9.25 4.52 -26.85
N ARG A 923 -8.24 5.25 -26.36
CA ARG A 923 -8.41 6.35 -25.39
C ARG A 923 -9.32 7.44 -25.94
N LYS A 924 -9.13 7.80 -27.20
CA LYS A 924 -9.94 8.81 -27.90
C LYS A 924 -11.42 8.44 -28.04
N GLU A 925 -11.75 7.16 -28.26
CA GLU A 925 -13.15 6.71 -28.26
C GLU A 925 -13.78 6.72 -26.85
N TYR A 926 -13.00 6.40 -25.82
CA TYR A 926 -13.42 6.55 -24.42
C TYR A 926 -13.67 8.02 -24.04
N ASP A 927 -12.77 8.93 -24.43
CA ASP A 927 -12.94 10.37 -24.19
C ASP A 927 -14.15 10.95 -24.95
N GLU A 928 -14.41 10.47 -26.17
CA GLU A 928 -15.65 10.77 -26.88
C GLU A 928 -16.89 10.26 -26.12
N MET A 929 -16.83 9.14 -25.42
CA MET A 929 -17.92 8.65 -24.56
C MET A 929 -18.08 9.53 -23.31
N VAL A 930 -17.01 9.76 -22.55
CA VAL A 930 -16.98 10.55 -21.31
C VAL A 930 -17.40 12.02 -21.55
N SER A 931 -17.03 12.62 -22.68
CA SER A 931 -17.43 13.99 -23.03
C SER A 931 -18.96 14.19 -23.09
N LYS A 932 -19.73 13.16 -23.46
CA LYS A 932 -21.20 13.21 -23.49
C LYS A 932 -21.79 13.28 -22.07
N TYR A 933 -21.18 12.58 -21.13
CA TYR A 933 -21.51 12.66 -19.70
C TYR A 933 -21.04 13.98 -19.07
N ARG A 934 -19.92 14.54 -19.55
CA ARG A 934 -19.40 15.85 -19.13
C ARG A 934 -20.36 17.00 -19.45
N GLU A 935 -21.07 16.97 -20.57
CA GLU A 935 -22.13 17.95 -20.87
C GLU A 935 -23.40 17.75 -20.02
N LEU A 936 -23.73 16.52 -19.60
CA LEU A 936 -24.81 16.26 -18.64
C LEU A 936 -24.44 16.81 -17.25
N ALA A 937 -23.22 16.55 -16.79
CA ALA A 937 -22.70 17.07 -15.52
C ALA A 937 -22.68 18.61 -15.48
N LYS A 938 -22.33 19.29 -16.59
CA LYS A 938 -22.45 20.76 -16.69
C LYS A 938 -23.89 21.25 -16.51
N ALA A 939 -24.87 20.51 -17.03
CA ALA A 939 -26.28 20.87 -16.91
C ALA A 939 -26.84 20.65 -15.49
N GLU A 940 -26.31 19.69 -14.74
CA GLU A 940 -26.76 19.35 -13.38
C GLU A 940 -25.99 20.10 -12.28
N LEU A 941 -24.65 20.14 -12.35
CA LEU A 941 -23.78 20.84 -11.38
C LEU A 941 -23.80 22.36 -11.57
N GLY A 942 -24.06 22.84 -12.80
CA GLY A 942 -24.18 24.26 -13.13
C GLY A 942 -22.95 25.07 -12.70
N LYS A 943 -23.13 26.01 -11.76
CA LYS A 943 -22.03 26.83 -11.21
C LYS A 943 -20.98 26.05 -10.42
N LYS A 944 -21.26 24.80 -10.02
CA LYS A 944 -20.33 23.92 -9.29
C LYS A 944 -19.57 22.96 -10.21
N PHE A 945 -19.68 23.11 -11.54
CA PHE A 945 -18.90 22.31 -12.48
C PHE A 945 -17.43 22.74 -12.48
N SER A 946 -16.55 21.81 -12.11
CA SER A 946 -15.10 21.83 -12.32
C SER A 946 -14.65 20.41 -12.69
N ASP A 947 -13.42 20.21 -13.16
CA ASP A 947 -12.93 18.90 -13.58
C ASP A 947 -12.96 17.87 -12.42
N LYS A 948 -12.45 18.24 -11.25
CA LYS A 948 -12.53 17.43 -10.02
C LYS A 948 -13.99 17.10 -9.62
N LYS A 949 -14.92 18.06 -9.75
CA LYS A 949 -16.36 17.82 -9.48
C LYS A 949 -17.08 17.05 -10.58
N PHE A 950 -16.54 17.00 -11.80
CA PHE A 950 -17.01 16.11 -12.85
C PHE A 950 -16.59 14.67 -12.56
N GLU A 951 -15.36 14.43 -12.13
CA GLU A 951 -14.86 13.09 -11.77
C GLU A 951 -15.62 12.49 -10.59
N GLU A 952 -15.81 13.26 -9.50
CA GLU A 952 -16.67 12.87 -8.36
C GLU A 952 -18.09 12.50 -8.81
N TRP A 953 -18.68 13.29 -9.72
CA TRP A 953 -20.03 13.05 -10.26
C TRP A 953 -20.09 11.85 -11.22
N TRP A 954 -19.01 11.60 -11.98
CA TRP A 954 -18.93 10.52 -12.97
C TRP A 954 -18.77 9.16 -12.29
N VAL A 955 -17.89 9.04 -11.29
CA VAL A 955 -17.73 7.83 -10.47
C VAL A 955 -19.03 7.47 -9.73
N ALA A 956 -19.83 8.48 -9.35
CA ALA A 956 -21.14 8.28 -8.73
C ALA A 956 -22.26 7.81 -9.69
N GLN A 957 -22.03 7.74 -11.02
CA GLN A 957 -23.06 7.29 -11.96
C GLN A 957 -23.22 5.75 -11.95
N PRO A 958 -24.46 5.20 -11.97
CA PRO A 958 -24.70 3.78 -12.16
C PRO A 958 -24.23 3.20 -13.51
N THR A 959 -23.76 4.05 -14.42
CA THR A 959 -23.14 3.67 -15.71
C THR A 959 -21.65 4.03 -15.76
N TYR A 960 -21.01 4.31 -14.63
CA TYR A 960 -19.57 4.49 -14.55
C TYR A 960 -18.84 3.24 -15.04
N ILE A 961 -17.72 3.45 -15.72
CA ILE A 961 -16.80 2.42 -16.17
C ILE A 961 -15.40 3.03 -16.30
N SER A 962 -14.38 2.37 -15.75
CA SER A 962 -12.99 2.80 -15.94
C SER A 962 -12.57 2.64 -17.41
N PHE A 963 -11.45 3.24 -17.80
CA PHE A 963 -10.90 3.02 -19.14
C PHE A 963 -10.59 1.53 -19.36
N ASP A 964 -10.02 0.87 -18.36
CA ASP A 964 -9.55 -0.51 -18.44
C ASP A 964 -10.72 -1.51 -18.43
N ASP A 965 -11.75 -1.27 -17.61
CA ASP A 965 -13.01 -2.02 -17.63
C ASP A 965 -13.77 -1.89 -18.95
N TRP A 966 -13.62 -0.76 -19.64
CA TRP A 966 -14.25 -0.48 -20.92
C TRP A 966 -13.47 -1.16 -22.06
N LEU A 967 -12.14 -1.00 -22.06
CA LEU A 967 -11.22 -1.66 -22.98
C LEU A 967 -11.37 -3.19 -22.91
N ALA A 968 -11.39 -3.77 -21.70
CA ALA A 968 -11.61 -5.19 -21.49
C ALA A 968 -12.94 -5.68 -22.08
N LYS A 969 -14.04 -4.94 -21.93
CA LYS A 969 -15.35 -5.30 -22.50
C LYS A 969 -15.40 -5.17 -24.03
N GLU A 970 -14.66 -4.23 -24.61
CA GLU A 970 -14.56 -4.10 -26.06
C GLU A 970 -13.65 -5.19 -26.67
N GLU A 971 -12.62 -5.62 -25.94
CA GLU A 971 -11.82 -6.80 -26.29
C GLU A 971 -12.58 -8.13 -26.14
N GLU A 972 -13.42 -8.29 -25.11
CA GLU A 972 -14.31 -9.46 -24.98
C GLU A 972 -15.29 -9.55 -26.15
N LYS A 973 -15.93 -8.44 -26.55
CA LYS A 973 -16.75 -8.38 -27.77
C LYS A 973 -15.96 -8.81 -29.03
N ARG A 974 -14.67 -8.46 -29.10
CA ARG A 974 -13.78 -8.87 -30.21
C ARG A 974 -13.43 -10.37 -30.21
N LYS A 975 -13.64 -11.08 -29.09
CA LYS A 975 -13.37 -12.52 -28.91
C LYS A 975 -14.60 -13.41 -29.18
N GLU A 976 -15.80 -12.86 -29.35
CA GLU A 976 -17.04 -13.65 -29.57
C GLU A 976 -17.28 -14.06 -31.04
N GLY A 977 -16.99 -15.34 -31.36
CA GLY A 977 -17.19 -15.90 -32.71
C GLY A 977 -18.66 -16.14 -33.14
N PRO A 978 -18.94 -16.22 -34.46
CA PRO A 978 -20.30 -16.35 -34.99
C PRO A 978 -20.90 -17.77 -34.82
N ILE A 979 -22.23 -17.83 -34.67
CA ILE A 979 -22.96 -19.06 -34.34
C ILE A 979 -23.34 -19.84 -35.62
N ALA A 980 -22.93 -21.10 -35.71
CA ALA A 980 -23.33 -22.00 -36.79
C ALA A 980 -24.80 -22.42 -36.67
N CYS A 981 -25.59 -22.27 -37.73
CA CYS A 981 -26.97 -22.74 -37.76
C CYS A 981 -27.01 -24.29 -37.75
N PRO A 982 -27.68 -24.94 -36.78
CA PRO A 982 -27.64 -26.40 -36.60
C PRO A 982 -28.36 -27.19 -37.72
N VAL A 983 -29.03 -26.52 -38.65
CA VAL A 983 -29.73 -27.14 -39.79
C VAL A 983 -28.93 -27.05 -41.10
N CYS A 984 -28.00 -26.10 -41.24
CA CYS A 984 -27.29 -25.87 -42.50
C CYS A 984 -25.82 -25.44 -42.38
N GLY A 985 -25.24 -25.51 -41.18
CA GLY A 985 -23.83 -25.20 -40.89
C GLY A 985 -23.39 -23.76 -41.15
N THR A 986 -24.31 -22.88 -41.55
CA THR A 986 -23.97 -21.51 -41.95
C THR A 986 -23.82 -20.63 -40.73
N LEU A 987 -22.69 -19.94 -40.63
CA LEU A 987 -22.39 -18.98 -39.58
C LEU A 987 -23.34 -17.78 -39.68
N ASN A 988 -23.91 -17.35 -38.56
CA ASN A 988 -24.75 -16.17 -38.43
C ASN A 988 -24.23 -15.29 -37.27
N PRO A 989 -24.48 -13.97 -37.29
CA PRO A 989 -24.23 -13.09 -36.14
C PRO A 989 -24.93 -13.59 -34.87
N LYS A 990 -24.39 -13.25 -33.69
CA LYS A 990 -24.86 -13.77 -32.39
C LYS A 990 -26.31 -13.36 -32.08
N GLU A 991 -26.75 -12.19 -32.53
CA GLU A 991 -28.12 -11.68 -32.37
C GLU A 991 -29.12 -12.21 -33.42
N ALA A 992 -28.67 -13.03 -34.39
CA ALA A 992 -29.50 -13.47 -35.50
C ALA A 992 -30.59 -14.46 -35.06
N THR A 993 -31.78 -13.96 -34.71
CA THR A 993 -32.96 -14.77 -34.33
C THR A 993 -33.49 -15.70 -35.43
N VAL A 994 -33.05 -15.51 -36.68
CA VAL A 994 -33.36 -16.37 -37.83
C VAL A 994 -32.11 -16.59 -38.68
N CYS A 995 -31.82 -17.84 -39.05
CA CYS A 995 -30.72 -18.16 -39.95
C CYS A 995 -30.93 -17.54 -41.35
N SER A 996 -29.99 -16.70 -41.75
CA SER A 996 -29.95 -15.94 -43.02
C SER A 996 -30.10 -16.80 -44.28
N LYS A 997 -29.66 -18.07 -44.26
CA LYS A 997 -29.61 -18.95 -45.44
C LYS A 997 -30.78 -19.94 -45.55
N CYS A 998 -31.29 -20.45 -44.43
CA CYS A 998 -32.33 -21.50 -44.42
C CYS A 998 -33.62 -21.14 -43.66
N GLY A 999 -33.71 -19.94 -43.09
CA GLY A 999 -34.93 -19.47 -42.41
C GLY A 999 -35.24 -20.17 -41.07
N THR A 1000 -34.31 -20.98 -40.54
CA THR A 1000 -34.46 -21.61 -39.22
C THR A 1000 -34.49 -20.55 -38.13
N VAL A 1001 -35.63 -20.44 -37.44
CA VAL A 1001 -35.82 -19.54 -36.29
C VAL A 1001 -35.23 -20.20 -35.05
N PHE A 1002 -34.43 -19.47 -34.27
CA PHE A 1002 -33.92 -19.96 -32.99
C PHE A 1002 -34.97 -19.72 -31.89
N GLY A 1003 -35.47 -20.79 -31.28
CA GLY A 1003 -36.61 -20.77 -30.36
C GLY A 1003 -36.21 -20.77 -28.88
N ALA A 1004 -36.95 -20.02 -28.05
CA ALA A 1004 -36.71 -19.89 -26.61
C ALA A 1004 -37.88 -20.41 -25.76
N ALA A 1005 -37.57 -21.03 -24.61
CA ALA A 1005 -38.37 -20.97 -23.36
C ALA A 1005 -37.80 -21.88 -22.26
N LYS A 1006 -37.38 -21.31 -21.12
CA LYS A 1006 -38.00 -21.54 -19.79
C LYS A 1006 -37.27 -20.79 -18.67
N GLU A 1007 -37.95 -19.81 -18.08
CA GLU A 1007 -37.63 -19.30 -16.75
C GLU A 1007 -38.25 -20.21 -15.67
N THR A 1008 -37.61 -20.31 -14.51
CA THR A 1008 -38.23 -20.75 -13.24
C THR A 1008 -37.64 -19.90 -12.11
N GLN A 1009 -38.41 -19.56 -11.09
CA GLN A 1009 -38.15 -18.41 -10.20
C GLN A 1009 -37.43 -18.74 -8.88
N SER A 1010 -37.00 -17.65 -8.21
CA SER A 1010 -36.66 -17.51 -6.77
C SER A 1010 -35.25 -17.96 -6.35
N VAL A 1011 -34.56 -17.32 -5.39
CA VAL A 1011 -34.90 -16.17 -4.50
C VAL A 1011 -33.76 -15.14 -4.54
N GLY A 1012 -34.04 -13.85 -4.36
CA GLY A 1012 -33.04 -12.81 -4.11
C GLY A 1012 -33.34 -12.00 -2.84
N PRO A 1013 -32.34 -11.59 -2.03
CA PRO A 1013 -32.50 -10.59 -0.97
C PRO A 1013 -32.58 -9.18 -1.56
N ALA A 1014 -33.33 -8.27 -0.93
CA ALA A 1014 -33.39 -6.86 -1.31
C ALA A 1014 -32.64 -5.97 -0.29
N PRO A 1015 -31.90 -4.93 -0.73
CA PRO A 1015 -31.30 -3.95 0.18
C PRO A 1015 -32.34 -3.09 0.94
N PRO A 1016 -31.98 -2.51 2.09
CA PRO A 1016 -32.85 -1.60 2.85
C PRO A 1016 -33.00 -0.23 2.18
N SER A 1017 -33.98 0.55 2.65
CA SER A 1017 -34.23 1.94 2.22
C SER A 1017 -34.03 2.93 3.40
N PRO A 1018 -33.84 4.24 3.14
CA PRO A 1018 -33.22 5.18 4.09
C PRO A 1018 -34.08 5.56 5.32
N PRO A 1019 -33.46 6.13 6.38
CA PRO A 1019 -34.09 6.31 7.69
C PRO A 1019 -34.96 7.57 7.82
N SER A 1020 -35.84 7.56 8.82
CA SER A 1020 -36.48 8.75 9.40
C SER A 1020 -36.53 8.60 10.93
N ALA A 1021 -36.50 9.73 11.64
CA ALA A 1021 -36.18 9.81 13.07
C ALA A 1021 -37.23 9.23 14.04
N GLY A 1022 -36.75 8.86 15.24
CA GLY A 1022 -37.55 8.80 16.48
C GLY A 1022 -37.75 7.40 17.07
N ALA A 1023 -37.13 7.13 18.23
CA ALA A 1023 -37.43 5.97 19.07
C ALA A 1023 -38.45 6.34 20.17
N GLU A 1024 -39.32 5.39 20.54
CA GLU A 1024 -40.39 5.59 21.54
C GLU A 1024 -39.91 5.57 23.00
N PRO A 1025 -40.60 6.29 23.91
CA PRO A 1025 -40.67 5.95 25.33
C PRO A 1025 -41.71 4.85 25.60
N ALA A 1026 -41.47 4.01 26.62
CA ALA A 1026 -42.31 2.87 26.97
C ALA A 1026 -43.70 3.26 27.57
N PRO A 1027 -44.72 2.38 27.53
CA PRO A 1027 -46.13 2.80 27.46
C PRO A 1027 -46.90 2.87 28.79
N SER A 1028 -48.11 3.47 28.75
CA SER A 1028 -49.13 3.30 29.80
C SER A 1028 -50.60 3.42 29.32
N LEU A 1029 -51.32 2.31 29.47
CA LEU A 1029 -52.73 2.20 29.92
C LEU A 1029 -53.93 2.80 29.11
N VAL A 1030 -54.51 1.92 28.27
CA VAL A 1030 -55.97 1.61 28.09
C VAL A 1030 -56.91 2.59 27.32
N VAL A 1031 -57.94 1.98 26.67
CA VAL A 1031 -59.27 2.50 26.23
C VAL A 1031 -59.47 2.85 24.73
N SER A 1032 -59.78 1.80 23.94
CA SER A 1032 -61.02 1.61 23.15
C SER A 1032 -61.63 2.69 22.22
N GLN A 1033 -61.98 2.23 20.99
CA GLN A 1033 -63.15 2.62 20.14
C GLN A 1033 -63.07 3.97 19.38
N THR A 1034 -63.58 4.17 18.15
CA THR A 1034 -64.29 3.27 17.18
C THR A 1034 -64.25 3.79 15.73
N GLN A 1035 -64.43 2.85 14.76
CA GLN A 1035 -65.16 2.99 13.47
C GLN A 1035 -64.69 3.93 12.34
N SER A 1036 -64.22 3.30 11.26
CA SER A 1036 -64.49 3.62 9.83
C SER A 1036 -66.02 3.54 9.52
N PRO A 1037 -66.58 3.87 8.31
CA PRO A 1037 -66.19 3.29 7.00
C PRO A 1037 -66.52 4.12 5.71
N ILE A 1038 -66.54 3.42 4.55
CA ILE A 1038 -67.29 3.68 3.27
C ILE A 1038 -66.47 4.13 2.04
N GLU A 1039 -65.95 3.12 1.31
CA GLU A 1039 -65.90 3.00 -0.17
C GLU A 1039 -67.34 2.88 -0.77
N PRO A 1040 -67.63 2.99 -2.11
CA PRO A 1040 -66.89 2.32 -3.22
C PRO A 1040 -66.97 2.97 -4.66
N GLY A 1041 -66.41 2.29 -5.70
CA GLY A 1041 -67.18 2.12 -6.97
C GLY A 1041 -66.53 2.23 -8.38
N GLN A 1042 -65.95 1.13 -8.89
CA GLN A 1042 -66.13 0.56 -10.25
C GLN A 1042 -65.74 1.25 -11.60
N GLN A 1043 -64.69 0.68 -12.25
CA GLN A 1043 -64.69 -0.04 -13.56
C GLN A 1043 -64.80 0.61 -14.98
N GLN A 1044 -63.78 0.28 -15.81
CA GLN A 1044 -63.80 -0.27 -17.19
C GLN A 1044 -63.80 0.57 -18.52
N GLN A 1045 -62.69 0.39 -19.25
CA GLN A 1045 -62.55 -0.03 -20.69
C GLN A 1045 -62.50 0.94 -21.91
N ALA A 1046 -61.58 0.55 -22.81
CA ALA A 1046 -61.56 0.64 -24.29
C ALA A 1046 -61.02 1.91 -25.01
N ALA A 1047 -60.37 1.67 -26.17
CA ALA A 1047 -59.77 2.64 -27.09
C ALA A 1047 -60.16 2.34 -28.56
N PRO A 1048 -59.97 3.28 -29.51
CA PRO A 1048 -59.07 2.98 -30.64
C PRO A 1048 -58.25 4.19 -31.18
N LYS A 1049 -57.50 3.97 -32.28
CA LYS A 1049 -56.45 4.84 -32.87
C LYS A 1049 -56.95 5.82 -33.96
N MET A 1050 -56.24 6.95 -34.20
CA MET A 1050 -55.58 7.37 -35.49
C MET A 1050 -55.42 8.90 -35.79
N VAL A 1051 -54.26 9.27 -36.40
CA VAL A 1051 -54.04 10.22 -37.55
C VAL A 1051 -53.78 11.76 -37.40
N ILE A 1052 -52.51 12.15 -37.72
CA ILE A 1052 -51.96 13.26 -38.59
C ILE A 1052 -52.01 14.79 -38.22
N ARG A 1053 -50.81 15.33 -37.90
CA ARG A 1053 -50.06 16.58 -38.31
C ARG A 1053 -50.68 18.00 -38.48
N ARG A 1054 -50.03 18.97 -37.79
CA ARG A 1054 -49.61 20.38 -38.14
C ARG A 1054 -50.67 21.48 -38.45
N PRO A 1055 -50.43 22.73 -37.96
CA PRO A 1055 -49.75 23.81 -38.73
C PRO A 1055 -48.56 24.46 -37.92
N ILE A 1056 -47.74 25.47 -38.29
CA ILE A 1056 -47.62 26.48 -39.40
C ILE A 1056 -48.37 27.82 -39.15
N ASP A 1057 -47.87 29.06 -39.33
CA ASP A 1057 -46.52 29.71 -39.47
C ASP A 1057 -46.70 31.26 -39.43
N ARG A 1058 -45.71 32.06 -38.96
CA ARG A 1058 -45.23 33.33 -39.62
C ARG A 1058 -44.12 34.16 -38.91
N LYS A 1059 -43.43 34.99 -39.71
CA LYS A 1059 -42.37 35.99 -39.38
C LYS A 1059 -42.76 37.44 -39.76
N VAL A 1060 -41.97 38.45 -39.34
CA VAL A 1060 -41.37 39.57 -40.15
C VAL A 1060 -41.28 40.97 -39.45
N VAL A 1061 -40.04 41.49 -39.43
CA VAL A 1061 -39.39 42.84 -39.23
C VAL A 1061 -40.14 44.10 -39.84
N PRO A 1062 -39.76 45.42 -39.70
CA PRO A 1062 -38.38 46.04 -39.67
C PRO A 1062 -38.09 47.45 -39.00
N LYS A 1063 -36.80 47.88 -38.98
CA LYS A 1063 -36.19 49.27 -38.90
C LYS A 1063 -36.33 50.10 -37.57
N LYS A 1064 -35.40 50.94 -37.05
CA LYS A 1064 -34.09 51.61 -37.40
C LYS A 1064 -34.14 53.12 -37.77
N ILE A 1065 -33.26 53.95 -37.15
CA ILE A 1065 -32.61 55.26 -37.58
C ILE A 1065 -32.71 56.50 -36.61
N ILE A 1066 -31.60 56.78 -35.88
CA ILE A 1066 -30.78 58.03 -35.74
C ILE A 1066 -31.40 59.46 -35.79
N LYS A 1067 -31.07 60.36 -34.82
CA LYS A 1067 -30.42 61.70 -35.04
C LYS A 1067 -29.97 62.51 -33.79
N THR A 1068 -28.84 63.21 -33.95
CA THR A 1068 -28.11 64.19 -33.07
C THR A 1068 -28.67 65.63 -33.20
N PRO A 1069 -28.28 66.68 -32.38
CA PRO A 1069 -26.95 67.36 -32.51
C PRO A 1069 -26.36 68.25 -31.34
N ILE A 1070 -25.02 68.45 -31.32
CA ILE A 1070 -24.23 69.72 -31.11
C ILE A 1070 -24.40 70.51 -29.76
N SER A 1071 -23.40 71.02 -29.02
CA SER A 1071 -21.90 71.12 -29.07
C SER A 1071 -21.37 71.56 -27.65
N LYS A 1072 -20.07 71.79 -27.31
CA LYS A 1072 -18.99 72.57 -27.97
C LYS A 1072 -17.63 72.52 -27.22
N ASN A 1073 -16.51 72.71 -27.94
CA ASN A 1073 -15.10 72.97 -27.49
C ASN A 1073 -14.38 71.84 -26.68
N GLY A 1074 -13.07 71.58 -26.83
CA GLY A 1074 -12.06 72.04 -27.82
C GLY A 1074 -10.62 71.56 -27.50
N SER A 1075 -9.74 71.42 -28.53
CA SER A 1075 -8.32 70.92 -28.53
C SER A 1075 -8.08 69.48 -28.00
N GLY A 1076 -7.24 68.61 -28.57
CA GLY A 1076 -6.41 68.62 -29.80
C GLY A 1076 -4.89 68.80 -29.56
N GLY A 1077 -4.00 67.91 -29.99
CA GLY A 1077 -4.16 66.62 -30.70
C GLY A 1077 -2.80 65.96 -31.08
N GLU A 1078 -2.85 64.84 -31.85
CA GLU A 1078 -1.72 64.03 -32.38
C GLU A 1078 -0.90 63.20 -31.34
N GLY A 1079 -0.53 61.93 -31.57
CA GLY A 1079 -0.83 61.01 -32.69
C GLY A 1079 -0.17 59.61 -32.54
N THR A 1080 -0.33 58.74 -33.55
CA THR A 1080 0.44 57.48 -33.86
C THR A 1080 0.42 56.32 -32.84
N GLU A 1081 -0.08 55.12 -33.20
CA GLU A 1081 0.67 53.90 -33.64
C GLU A 1081 1.13 52.99 -32.46
N ASP A 1082 1.26 51.66 -32.56
CA ASP A 1082 0.60 50.63 -33.37
C ASP A 1082 0.91 49.24 -32.74
N THR A 1083 0.16 48.17 -33.08
CA THR A 1083 0.44 46.71 -32.88
C THR A 1083 1.05 46.15 -31.57
N GLU A 1084 0.53 45.02 -31.11
CA GLU A 1084 1.21 44.11 -30.16
C GLU A 1084 1.05 42.63 -30.59
N GLU A 1085 1.82 41.74 -29.95
CA GLU A 1085 1.83 40.25 -30.05
C GLU A 1085 2.30 39.57 -31.35
N GLN A 1086 3.59 39.20 -31.35
CA GLN A 1086 4.05 37.85 -31.74
C GLN A 1086 5.39 37.52 -31.05
N GLN A 1087 5.35 36.74 -29.95
CA GLN A 1087 5.99 35.42 -29.84
C GLN A 1087 5.66 34.75 -28.50
#